data_AF-A0A7S0GV47-F1
#
_entry.id   AF-A0A7S0GV47-F1
#
_cell.length_a   1.000
_cell.length_b   1.000
_cell.length_c   1.000
_cell.angle_alpha   90.00
_cell.angle_beta   90.00
_cell.angle_gamma   90.00
#
_symmetry.space_group_name_H-M   'P 1'
#
loop_
_entity.id
_entity.type
_entity.pdbx_description
1 polymer ?
#
loop_
_entity_poly.entity_id
_entity_poly.type
_entity_poly.pdbx_seq_one_letter_code
_entity_poly.pdbx_strand_id
1 'polypeptide(L)'
;DTTIDMSAPNDTKKRWSIVVLAAGYGSRLHKDIIADDSGQFIHLLGQPKALLPVAGVPLLSHWMYHFRQAKGLVELSRVYVVTNEVMYPKFVKWSNNQEGFPKENIISDGTKTNDTRLGAVGDLSLVLDKKKNEIRDTSVLIIAGDTLFLSDFSLEFFLTNLKHNYCGCVYYKLSNVEEVSRRGIVEVDQTTGSVQRLLEKPKPSETSSRLAAPAFYALQGNVFNNVNAYLKAHPKGRDVPGSLIGWLLEQKRIKMTATSLSGRFDIEDLSQWKQTLAHFSTVLDSHLNALPNLVTSRVCARIGVMGNPSDGFGGKTLSLSIRNFYAEVTLRPSRRLVLSAHPEFDPNSFANLDHLWRHTSNNGYYGGLRLLKATCRMFQNLCKNKGIDVGSANFTMSYSSKIPRCVGLAGSSAIITAAFKGLLHFYGVKLEDIGLTKATLPQRILDIESKELGINAGLQDRVIQVYGGLVSMDFDEKGLKEKGHGDYINLDLRLLPTMYLAWNTTVGGDSGKVHSTVKERWLRGDKTIVTGMKTVASYVDSAVKALKDNKPEALCELMEMNFAMRRKMYGDNVVGERNIELAELAKANGMAAKFSGSGGAVVCVRKPMTKKQREKHQSKDGKDVEDDPFAFSEQEENRIRLLFISKGYEFVRIIPNPAATEPEVGGEAARRRACEEGKEKSGIVLQID
;
A
#
# COMPACT_ATOMS: atom_id res chain seq x y z
N ASP A 1 13.11 -56.27 14.42
CA ASP A 1 12.91 -56.52 12.98
C ASP A 1 11.45 -56.44 12.57
N THR A 2 11.07 -55.28 12.04
CA THR A 2 9.89 -55.12 11.15
C THR A 2 10.12 -53.80 10.44
N THR A 3 10.87 -53.90 9.36
CA THR A 3 11.16 -52.83 8.40
C THR A 3 9.84 -52.33 7.80
N ILE A 4 9.50 -51.08 8.08
CA ILE A 4 8.47 -50.33 7.37
C ILE A 4 9.02 -50.11 5.96
N ASP A 5 8.38 -50.76 4.99
CA ASP A 5 8.63 -50.56 3.57
C ASP A 5 8.26 -49.11 3.21
N MET A 6 9.28 -48.27 3.04
CA MET A 6 9.17 -46.87 2.61
C MET A 6 9.15 -46.72 1.09
N SER A 7 8.74 -47.74 0.33
CA SER A 7 8.66 -47.69 -1.13
C SER A 7 7.22 -47.68 -1.68
N ALA A 8 6.37 -46.79 -1.15
CA ALA A 8 5.23 -46.30 -1.92
C ALA A 8 5.70 -45.11 -2.79
N PRO A 9 5.47 -45.12 -4.11
CA PRO A 9 5.86 -44.00 -4.97
C PRO A 9 5.16 -42.73 -4.48
N ASN A 10 5.94 -41.65 -4.33
CA ASN A 10 5.47 -40.29 -4.02
C ASN A 10 4.20 -39.98 -4.83
N ASP A 11 3.06 -40.07 -4.17
CA ASP A 11 1.74 -39.83 -4.72
C ASP A 11 1.73 -38.42 -5.32
N THR A 12 1.48 -38.32 -6.62
CA THR A 12 1.24 -37.08 -7.33
C THR A 12 0.36 -36.17 -6.48
N LYS A 13 0.91 -35.04 -6.00
CA LYS A 13 0.19 -34.01 -5.19
C LYS A 13 -1.29 -34.00 -5.53
N LYS A 14 -2.18 -34.42 -4.62
CA LYS A 14 -3.64 -34.43 -4.81
C LYS A 14 -4.10 -33.04 -5.26
N ARG A 15 -4.29 -32.84 -6.57
CA ARG A 15 -4.77 -31.57 -7.13
C ARG A 15 -6.28 -31.54 -7.11
N TRP A 16 -6.84 -30.46 -6.57
CA TRP A 16 -8.29 -30.24 -6.50
C TRP A 16 -8.75 -29.31 -7.62
N SER A 17 -9.84 -29.69 -8.28
CA SER A 17 -10.64 -28.81 -9.13
C SER A 17 -11.83 -28.31 -8.32
N ILE A 18 -12.11 -27.00 -8.32
CA ILE A 18 -13.17 -26.42 -7.51
C ILE A 18 -14.32 -25.98 -8.41
N VAL A 19 -15.55 -26.39 -8.07
CA VAL A 19 -16.77 -25.94 -8.75
C VAL A 19 -17.62 -25.16 -7.75
N VAL A 20 -17.71 -23.85 -7.98
CA VAL A 20 -18.57 -22.95 -7.21
C VAL A 20 -19.92 -22.79 -7.90
N LEU A 21 -20.97 -23.24 -7.22
CA LEU A 21 -22.34 -23.21 -7.71
C LEU A 21 -22.99 -21.86 -7.38
N ALA A 22 -23.16 -21.00 -8.38
CA ALA A 22 -23.60 -19.61 -8.21
C ALA A 22 -24.69 -19.18 -9.23
N ALA A 23 -25.47 -20.14 -9.76
CA ALA A 23 -26.54 -19.91 -10.74
C ALA A 23 -27.90 -19.58 -10.12
N GLY A 24 -27.99 -19.42 -8.80
CA GLY A 24 -29.24 -19.08 -8.11
C GLY A 24 -29.79 -17.70 -8.49
N TYR A 25 -31.10 -17.61 -8.70
CA TYR A 25 -31.79 -16.36 -9.07
C TYR A 25 -32.04 -15.39 -7.90
N GLY A 26 -31.85 -15.83 -6.64
CA GLY A 26 -31.94 -14.96 -5.47
C GLY A 26 -33.36 -14.47 -5.12
N SER A 27 -34.40 -15.18 -5.57
CA SER A 27 -35.78 -14.70 -5.57
C SER A 27 -36.34 -14.32 -4.18
N ARG A 28 -35.84 -14.91 -3.08
CA ARG A 28 -36.25 -14.56 -1.72
C ARG A 28 -35.67 -13.21 -1.30
N LEU A 29 -34.34 -13.07 -1.39
CA LEU A 29 -33.65 -11.81 -1.15
C LEU A 29 -34.22 -10.65 -1.98
N HIS A 30 -34.55 -10.87 -3.26
CA HIS A 30 -35.19 -9.82 -4.07
C HIS A 30 -36.55 -9.41 -3.54
N LYS A 31 -37.38 -10.37 -3.11
CA LYS A 31 -38.69 -10.06 -2.49
C LYS A 31 -38.51 -9.26 -1.20
N ASP A 32 -37.56 -9.63 -0.35
CA ASP A 32 -37.30 -8.92 0.89
C ASP A 32 -36.81 -7.49 0.65
N ILE A 33 -35.94 -7.27 -0.35
CA ILE A 33 -35.45 -5.94 -0.71
C ILE A 33 -36.60 -5.06 -1.24
N ILE A 34 -37.52 -5.62 -2.04
CA ILE A 34 -38.69 -4.90 -2.55
C ILE A 34 -39.68 -4.59 -1.41
N ALA A 35 -39.79 -5.48 -0.43
CA ALA A 35 -40.66 -5.30 0.73
C ALA A 35 -40.08 -4.36 1.80
N ASP A 36 -38.78 -4.02 1.71
CA ASP A 36 -38.11 -3.09 2.63
C ASP A 36 -38.49 -1.64 2.28
N ASP A 37 -39.19 -0.99 3.22
CA ASP A 37 -39.70 0.38 3.10
C ASP A 37 -38.64 1.46 3.33
N SER A 38 -37.51 1.10 3.95
CA SER A 38 -36.42 2.03 4.27
C SER A 38 -35.65 2.52 3.04
N GLY A 39 -35.72 1.79 1.93
CA GLY A 39 -34.96 2.05 0.69
C GLY A 39 -33.45 1.82 0.81
N GLN A 40 -32.93 1.43 1.99
CA GLN A 40 -31.49 1.30 2.23
C GLN A 40 -30.84 0.20 1.37
N PHE A 41 -31.59 -0.85 1.03
CA PHE A 41 -31.06 -2.05 0.35
C PHE A 41 -31.34 -2.09 -1.15
N ILE A 42 -31.97 -1.04 -1.73
CA ILE A 42 -32.36 -1.03 -3.14
C ILE A 42 -31.17 -1.23 -4.09
N HIS A 43 -29.99 -0.77 -3.68
CA HIS A 43 -28.74 -0.93 -4.43
C HIS A 43 -28.29 -2.40 -4.59
N LEU A 44 -28.85 -3.34 -3.81
CA LEU A 44 -28.59 -4.78 -3.90
C LEU A 44 -29.55 -5.50 -4.85
N LEU A 45 -30.59 -4.82 -5.35
CA LEU A 45 -31.57 -5.44 -6.24
C LEU A 45 -30.89 -5.97 -7.51
N GLY A 46 -31.21 -7.21 -7.88
CA GLY A 46 -30.58 -7.91 -9.00
C GLY A 46 -29.15 -8.40 -8.73
N GLN A 47 -28.56 -8.17 -7.55
CA GLN A 47 -27.21 -8.66 -7.25
C GLN A 47 -27.21 -10.18 -6.98
N PRO A 48 -26.29 -10.95 -7.57
CA PRO A 48 -26.15 -12.37 -7.26
C PRO A 48 -25.71 -12.56 -5.81
N LYS A 49 -26.25 -13.58 -5.12
CA LYS A 49 -25.94 -13.84 -3.70
C LYS A 49 -24.44 -14.02 -3.45
N ALA A 50 -23.76 -14.75 -4.34
CA ALA A 50 -22.31 -14.95 -4.29
C ALA A 50 -21.48 -13.67 -4.50
N LEU A 51 -22.10 -12.58 -4.98
CA LEU A 51 -21.46 -11.28 -5.18
C LEU A 51 -22.03 -10.20 -4.25
N LEU A 52 -22.80 -10.56 -3.23
CA LEU A 52 -23.23 -9.62 -2.20
C LEU A 52 -22.03 -9.11 -1.41
N PRO A 53 -21.99 -7.83 -1.05
CA PRO A 53 -20.89 -7.30 -0.26
C PRO A 53 -20.97 -7.86 1.17
N VAL A 54 -19.86 -8.45 1.63
CA VAL A 54 -19.62 -8.92 3.00
C VAL A 54 -18.28 -8.33 3.44
N ALA A 55 -18.27 -7.52 4.49
CA ALA A 55 -17.08 -6.75 4.92
C ALA A 55 -16.45 -5.90 3.80
N GLY A 56 -17.26 -5.31 2.93
CA GLY A 56 -16.81 -4.40 1.86
C GLY A 56 -16.31 -5.08 0.57
N VAL A 57 -16.27 -6.41 0.51
CA VAL A 57 -15.90 -7.18 -0.70
C VAL A 57 -16.99 -8.20 -1.06
N PRO A 58 -17.11 -8.62 -2.33
CA PRO A 58 -18.08 -9.65 -2.73
C PRO A 58 -17.84 -10.97 -1.98
N LEU A 59 -18.91 -11.66 -1.54
CA LEU A 59 -18.86 -12.93 -0.80
C LEU A 59 -17.85 -13.93 -1.38
N LEU A 60 -17.90 -14.17 -2.69
CA LEU A 60 -17.01 -15.09 -3.38
C LEU A 60 -15.51 -14.73 -3.27
N SER A 61 -15.20 -13.47 -2.99
CA SER A 61 -13.81 -13.02 -2.77
C SER A 61 -13.23 -13.57 -1.46
N HIS A 62 -14.06 -13.89 -0.47
CA HIS A 62 -13.63 -14.60 0.75
C HIS A 62 -13.22 -16.04 0.43
N TRP A 63 -13.91 -16.72 -0.49
CA TRP A 63 -13.46 -18.02 -0.99
C TRP A 63 -12.15 -17.95 -1.77
N MET A 64 -11.96 -16.90 -2.58
CA MET A 64 -10.69 -16.68 -3.27
C MET A 64 -9.52 -16.54 -2.28
N TYR A 65 -9.76 -15.96 -1.10
CA TYR A 65 -8.76 -15.92 -0.04
C TYR A 65 -8.39 -17.34 0.42
N HIS A 66 -9.36 -18.19 0.77
CA HIS A 66 -9.10 -19.58 1.14
C HIS A 66 -8.38 -20.39 0.04
N PHE A 67 -8.74 -20.18 -1.23
CA PHE A 67 -8.08 -20.86 -2.36
C PHE A 67 -6.62 -20.44 -2.50
N ARG A 68 -6.32 -19.16 -2.27
CA ARG A 68 -4.95 -18.63 -2.29
C ARG A 68 -4.11 -19.09 -1.11
N GLN A 69 -4.73 -19.41 0.03
CA GLN A 69 -4.01 -19.94 1.20
C GLN A 69 -3.70 -21.43 1.07
N ALA A 70 -4.56 -22.23 0.43
CA ALA A 70 -4.33 -23.65 0.17
C ALA A 70 -3.33 -23.91 -0.98
N LYS A 71 -2.18 -23.23 -0.97
CA LYS A 71 -1.16 -23.30 -2.03
C LYS A 71 -0.63 -24.72 -2.18
N GLY A 72 -0.54 -25.19 -3.43
CA GLY A 72 -0.05 -26.53 -3.75
C GLY A 72 -1.12 -27.63 -3.72
N LEU A 73 -2.30 -27.36 -3.15
CA LEU A 73 -3.49 -28.21 -3.24
C LEU A 73 -4.50 -27.68 -4.26
N VAL A 74 -4.65 -26.35 -4.31
CA VAL A 74 -5.56 -25.63 -5.19
C VAL A 74 -4.79 -24.69 -6.11
N GLU A 75 -5.08 -24.75 -7.41
CA GLU A 75 -4.62 -23.78 -8.41
C GLU A 75 -5.81 -22.98 -8.90
N LEU A 76 -5.70 -21.64 -8.95
CA LEU A 76 -6.80 -20.77 -9.40
C LEU A 76 -7.24 -21.06 -10.85
N SER A 77 -6.35 -21.61 -11.67
CA SER A 77 -6.65 -22.08 -13.02
C SER A 77 -7.69 -23.21 -13.07
N ARG A 78 -7.96 -23.86 -11.94
CA ARG A 78 -8.87 -25.01 -11.81
C ARG A 78 -10.05 -24.72 -10.89
N VAL A 79 -10.28 -23.44 -10.64
CA VAL A 79 -11.48 -22.94 -9.97
C VAL A 79 -12.45 -22.50 -11.04
N TYR A 80 -13.65 -23.06 -11.03
CA TYR A 80 -14.73 -22.79 -11.97
C TYR A 80 -15.93 -22.22 -11.22
N VAL A 81 -16.51 -21.15 -11.75
CA VAL A 81 -17.70 -20.52 -11.17
C VAL A 81 -18.81 -20.63 -12.20
N VAL A 82 -19.84 -21.42 -11.88
CA VAL A 82 -21.00 -21.57 -12.76
C VAL A 82 -22.12 -20.65 -12.31
N THR A 83 -22.71 -19.92 -13.25
CA THR A 83 -23.78 -18.98 -13.01
C THR A 83 -24.78 -18.98 -14.17
N ASN A 84 -25.91 -18.28 -14.01
CA ASN A 84 -26.90 -18.14 -15.06
C ASN A 84 -26.57 -17.01 -16.03
N GLU A 85 -27.19 -17.03 -17.21
CA GLU A 85 -26.92 -16.06 -18.29
C GLU A 85 -27.22 -14.61 -17.87
N VAL A 86 -28.25 -14.41 -17.04
CA VAL A 86 -28.64 -13.09 -16.53
C VAL A 86 -27.54 -12.49 -15.65
N MET A 87 -26.91 -13.33 -14.81
CA MET A 87 -25.91 -12.90 -13.84
C MET A 87 -24.48 -12.98 -14.36
N TYR A 88 -24.24 -13.69 -15.47
CA TYR A 88 -22.93 -13.91 -16.08
C TYR A 88 -22.08 -12.63 -16.23
N PRO A 89 -22.58 -11.49 -16.78
CA PRO A 89 -21.79 -10.28 -16.92
C PRO A 89 -21.25 -9.74 -15.59
N LYS A 90 -21.99 -9.93 -14.48
CA LYS A 90 -21.57 -9.48 -13.14
C LYS A 90 -20.40 -10.31 -12.60
N PHE A 91 -20.40 -11.61 -12.85
CA PHE A 91 -19.27 -12.49 -12.49
C PHE A 91 -18.04 -12.23 -13.34
N VAL A 92 -18.20 -11.95 -14.65
CA VAL A 92 -17.09 -11.51 -15.50
C VAL A 92 -16.49 -10.21 -14.97
N LYS A 93 -17.31 -9.20 -14.64
CA LYS A 93 -16.82 -7.96 -14.02
C LYS A 93 -16.08 -8.21 -12.71
N TRP A 94 -16.59 -9.10 -11.85
CA TRP A 94 -15.93 -9.50 -10.61
C TRP A 94 -14.55 -10.16 -10.86
N SER A 95 -14.46 -11.07 -11.84
CA SER A 95 -13.22 -11.77 -12.18
C SER A 95 -12.09 -10.85 -12.66
N ASN A 96 -12.40 -9.70 -13.25
CA ASN A 96 -11.40 -8.71 -13.67
C ASN A 96 -10.54 -8.20 -12.50
N ASN A 97 -11.06 -8.27 -11.27
CA ASN A 97 -10.36 -7.85 -10.05
C ASN A 97 -9.70 -9.03 -9.32
N GLN A 98 -9.75 -10.25 -9.87
CA GLN A 98 -9.17 -11.46 -9.26
C GLN A 98 -7.86 -11.83 -9.95
N GLU A 99 -6.76 -11.35 -9.38
CA GLU A 99 -5.41 -11.70 -9.84
C GLU A 99 -5.22 -13.22 -9.86
N GLY A 100 -4.77 -13.74 -11.01
CA GLY A 100 -4.50 -15.16 -11.25
C GLY A 100 -5.72 -16.04 -11.59
N PHE A 101 -6.94 -15.50 -11.62
CA PHE A 101 -8.14 -16.27 -11.95
C PHE A 101 -8.47 -16.17 -13.46
N PRO A 102 -8.63 -17.30 -14.19
CA PRO A 102 -8.98 -17.27 -15.61
C PRO A 102 -10.43 -16.86 -15.84
N LYS A 103 -10.67 -15.86 -16.69
CA LYS A 103 -12.02 -15.34 -16.94
C LYS A 103 -12.91 -16.35 -17.64
N GLU A 104 -12.31 -17.20 -18.48
CA GLU A 104 -12.94 -18.33 -19.17
C GLU A 104 -13.47 -19.41 -18.22
N ASN A 105 -13.08 -19.38 -16.94
CA ASN A 105 -13.61 -20.28 -15.92
C ASN A 105 -14.88 -19.75 -15.24
N ILE A 106 -15.37 -18.57 -15.62
CA ILE A 106 -16.77 -18.20 -15.39
C ILE A 106 -17.60 -18.89 -16.48
N ILE A 107 -18.52 -19.76 -16.08
CA ILE A 107 -19.31 -20.59 -16.98
C ILE A 107 -20.78 -20.16 -16.87
N SER A 108 -21.36 -19.71 -17.98
CA SER A 108 -22.81 -19.55 -18.09
C SER A 108 -23.46 -20.92 -18.34
N ASP A 109 -24.56 -21.17 -17.64
CA ASP A 109 -25.48 -22.29 -17.87
C ASP A 109 -26.46 -22.03 -19.03
N GLY A 110 -26.50 -20.80 -19.57
CA GLY A 110 -27.38 -20.38 -20.67
C GLY A 110 -28.82 -20.10 -20.25
N THR A 111 -29.18 -20.31 -18.99
CA THR A 111 -30.55 -20.14 -18.49
C THR A 111 -30.83 -18.67 -18.19
N LYS A 112 -32.04 -18.22 -18.53
CA LYS A 112 -32.47 -16.82 -18.34
C LYS A 112 -33.60 -16.66 -17.33
N THR A 113 -34.23 -17.76 -16.94
CA THR A 113 -35.33 -17.78 -15.98
C THR A 113 -35.17 -18.90 -14.97
N ASN A 114 -35.75 -18.71 -13.79
CA ASN A 114 -35.70 -19.71 -12.73
C ASN A 114 -36.38 -21.04 -13.10
N ASP A 115 -37.37 -21.02 -13.99
CA ASP A 115 -38.10 -22.24 -14.40
C ASP A 115 -37.30 -23.08 -15.39
N THR A 116 -36.42 -22.45 -16.16
CA THR A 116 -35.52 -23.10 -17.13
C THR A 116 -34.17 -23.52 -16.52
N ARG A 117 -34.00 -23.38 -15.20
CA ARG A 117 -32.71 -23.64 -14.54
C ARG A 117 -32.27 -25.09 -14.71
N LEU A 118 -30.96 -25.32 -14.86
CA LEU A 118 -30.42 -26.68 -14.90
C LEU A 118 -30.46 -27.37 -13.53
N GLY A 119 -30.42 -26.55 -12.48
CA GLY A 119 -30.26 -26.96 -11.10
C GLY A 119 -28.80 -27.21 -10.72
N ALA A 120 -28.49 -27.13 -9.43
CA ALA A 120 -27.13 -27.15 -8.91
C ALA A 120 -26.29 -28.39 -9.35
N VAL A 121 -26.91 -29.57 -9.47
CA VAL A 121 -26.26 -30.79 -9.97
C VAL A 121 -26.15 -30.77 -11.51
N GLY A 122 -27.12 -30.15 -12.19
CA GLY A 122 -27.03 -29.89 -13.63
C GLY A 122 -25.90 -28.93 -13.97
N ASP A 123 -25.74 -27.86 -13.20
CA ASP A 123 -24.64 -26.90 -13.30
C ASP A 123 -23.29 -27.58 -13.05
N LEU A 124 -23.21 -28.45 -12.04
CA LEU A 124 -22.02 -29.28 -11.80
C LEU A 124 -21.69 -30.13 -13.03
N SER A 125 -22.68 -30.84 -13.60
CA SER A 125 -22.48 -31.66 -14.80
C SER A 125 -21.99 -30.82 -15.97
N LEU A 126 -22.58 -29.65 -16.20
CA LEU A 126 -22.17 -28.73 -17.25
C LEU A 126 -20.69 -28.35 -17.15
N VAL A 127 -20.21 -28.02 -15.94
CA VAL A 127 -18.79 -27.71 -15.72
C VAL A 127 -17.93 -28.94 -15.98
N LEU A 128 -18.31 -30.10 -15.44
CA LEU A 128 -17.58 -31.35 -15.62
C LEU A 128 -17.49 -31.76 -17.11
N ASP A 129 -18.52 -31.47 -17.91
CA ASP A 129 -18.53 -31.71 -19.35
C ASP A 129 -17.67 -30.69 -20.11
N LYS A 130 -17.88 -29.38 -19.88
CA LYS A 130 -17.12 -28.31 -20.57
C LYS A 130 -15.62 -28.36 -20.26
N LYS A 131 -15.25 -28.78 -19.04
CA LYS A 131 -13.89 -28.81 -18.52
C LYS A 131 -13.37 -30.23 -18.29
N LYS A 132 -13.95 -31.20 -19.00
CA LYS A 132 -13.67 -32.63 -18.86
C LYS A 132 -12.18 -32.95 -18.88
N ASN A 133 -11.44 -32.43 -19.86
CA ASN A 133 -10.00 -32.70 -20.01
C ASN A 133 -9.18 -32.12 -18.85
N GLU A 134 -9.64 -31.02 -18.26
CA GLU A 134 -8.96 -30.36 -17.14
C GLU A 134 -9.29 -31.04 -15.81
N ILE A 135 -10.48 -31.65 -15.66
CA ILE A 135 -10.99 -32.17 -14.37
C ILE A 135 -10.87 -33.70 -14.26
N ARG A 136 -10.90 -34.46 -15.36
CA ARG A 136 -11.09 -35.93 -15.39
C ARG A 136 -10.25 -36.71 -14.37
N ASP A 137 -8.97 -36.34 -14.21
CA ASP A 137 -8.02 -37.09 -13.38
C ASP A 137 -7.85 -36.47 -11.99
N THR A 138 -8.84 -35.69 -11.53
CA THR A 138 -8.69 -34.85 -10.33
C THR A 138 -9.86 -34.98 -9.38
N SER A 139 -9.58 -34.69 -8.12
CA SER A 139 -10.65 -34.62 -7.10
C SER A 139 -11.40 -33.30 -7.26
N VAL A 140 -12.71 -33.32 -7.01
CA VAL A 140 -13.59 -32.17 -7.22
C VAL A 140 -14.12 -31.67 -5.89
N LEU A 141 -13.92 -30.40 -5.59
CA LEU A 141 -14.54 -29.72 -4.45
C LEU A 141 -15.74 -28.92 -4.94
N ILE A 142 -16.93 -29.25 -4.44
CA ILE A 142 -18.19 -28.56 -4.73
C ILE A 142 -18.46 -27.57 -3.61
N ILE A 143 -18.75 -26.31 -3.95
CA ILE A 143 -19.05 -25.25 -2.99
C ILE A 143 -20.30 -24.50 -3.42
N ALA A 144 -21.24 -24.28 -2.50
CA ALA A 144 -22.33 -23.33 -2.72
C ALA A 144 -21.83 -21.88 -2.65
N GLY A 145 -22.09 -21.10 -3.70
CA GLY A 145 -21.56 -19.74 -3.84
C GLY A 145 -22.14 -18.72 -2.86
N ASP A 146 -23.17 -19.06 -2.10
CA ASP A 146 -23.86 -18.23 -1.10
C ASP A 146 -23.54 -18.62 0.35
N THR A 147 -22.61 -19.56 0.55
CA THR A 147 -22.20 -20.04 1.88
C THR A 147 -20.80 -19.54 2.25
N LEU A 148 -20.60 -19.13 3.51
CA LEU A 148 -19.30 -18.92 4.14
C LEU A 148 -19.22 -19.71 5.46
N PHE A 149 -18.02 -20.04 5.92
CA PHE A 149 -17.81 -20.69 7.21
C PHE A 149 -17.29 -19.72 8.27
N LEU A 150 -17.49 -20.07 9.54
CA LEU A 150 -16.92 -19.34 10.66
C LEU A 150 -15.40 -19.50 10.72
N SER A 151 -14.76 -18.70 11.56
CA SER A 151 -13.30 -18.49 11.56
C SER A 151 -12.46 -19.73 11.91
N ASP A 152 -13.07 -20.80 12.43
CA ASP A 152 -12.40 -22.08 12.70
C ASP A 152 -12.20 -22.95 11.44
N PHE A 153 -12.74 -22.54 10.29
CA PHE A 153 -12.56 -23.26 9.04
C PHE A 153 -11.22 -22.94 8.34
N SER A 154 -10.46 -23.98 8.01
CA SER A 154 -9.30 -23.92 7.10
C SER A 154 -9.47 -24.90 5.95
N LEU A 155 -9.51 -24.38 4.72
CA LEU A 155 -9.60 -25.20 3.51
C LEU A 155 -8.37 -26.10 3.34
N GLU A 156 -7.18 -25.55 3.59
CA GLU A 156 -5.92 -26.31 3.47
C GLU A 156 -5.91 -27.48 4.45
N PHE A 157 -6.25 -27.24 5.71
CA PHE A 157 -6.35 -28.27 6.73
C PHE A 157 -7.40 -29.33 6.36
N PHE A 158 -8.58 -28.90 5.92
CA PHE A 158 -9.64 -29.82 5.48
C PHE A 158 -9.15 -30.74 4.36
N LEU A 159 -8.58 -30.18 3.28
CA LEU A 159 -8.15 -30.97 2.12
C LEU A 159 -6.94 -31.87 2.42
N THR A 160 -6.01 -31.42 3.27
CA THR A 160 -4.82 -32.19 3.65
C THR A 160 -5.18 -33.43 4.47
N ASN A 161 -6.17 -33.31 5.35
CA ASN A 161 -6.59 -34.39 6.24
C ASN A 161 -7.59 -35.39 5.60
N LEU A 162 -7.94 -35.20 4.32
CA LEU A 162 -8.80 -36.17 3.63
C LEU A 162 -8.04 -37.47 3.33
N LYS A 163 -8.55 -38.55 3.93
CA LYS A 163 -8.05 -39.91 3.70
C LYS A 163 -8.10 -40.24 2.20
N HIS A 164 -7.11 -41.00 1.73
CA HIS A 164 -7.08 -41.50 0.35
C HIS A 164 -8.33 -42.35 0.07
N ASN A 165 -8.97 -42.16 -1.09
CA ASN A 165 -10.24 -42.79 -1.48
C ASN A 165 -11.46 -42.45 -0.61
N TYR A 166 -11.37 -41.45 0.27
CA TYR A 166 -12.53 -40.92 1.00
C TYR A 166 -12.91 -39.54 0.47
N CYS A 167 -14.20 -39.39 0.21
CA CYS A 167 -14.81 -38.08 0.03
C CYS A 167 -14.93 -37.36 1.39
N GLY A 168 -15.15 -36.06 1.37
CA GLY A 168 -15.27 -35.22 2.55
C GLY A 168 -16.49 -34.32 2.52
N CYS A 169 -17.05 -34.05 3.69
CA CYS A 169 -17.97 -32.94 3.89
C CYS A 169 -17.67 -32.24 5.22
N VAL A 170 -18.32 -31.11 5.47
CA VAL A 170 -18.29 -30.44 6.76
C VAL A 170 -19.67 -30.47 7.40
N TYR A 171 -19.73 -30.37 8.73
CA TYR A 171 -20.98 -30.27 9.45
C TYR A 171 -20.88 -29.33 10.65
N TYR A 172 -22.02 -28.83 11.11
CA TYR A 172 -22.16 -28.08 12.36
C TYR A 172 -23.39 -28.58 13.11
N LYS A 173 -23.40 -28.41 14.44
CA LYS A 173 -24.51 -28.86 15.28
C LYS A 173 -25.61 -27.81 15.29
N LEU A 174 -26.83 -28.22 14.91
CA LEU A 174 -28.03 -27.40 15.06
C LEU A 174 -28.44 -27.31 16.53
N SER A 175 -28.90 -26.14 16.95
CA SER A 175 -29.59 -25.97 18.23
C SER A 175 -30.91 -26.75 18.24
N ASN A 176 -31.47 -27.06 19.41
CA ASN A 176 -32.70 -27.86 19.51
C ASN A 176 -33.94 -27.18 18.90
N VAL A 177 -33.88 -25.87 18.67
CA VAL A 177 -34.99 -25.07 18.12
C VAL A 177 -34.96 -24.96 16.60
N GLU A 178 -33.84 -25.32 15.95
CA GLU A 178 -33.71 -25.22 14.50
C GLU A 178 -34.39 -26.39 13.77
N GLU A 179 -34.91 -26.16 12.57
CA GLU A 179 -35.59 -27.21 11.80
C GLU A 179 -34.63 -27.97 10.89
N VAL A 180 -34.66 -29.30 10.95
CA VAL A 180 -33.90 -30.18 10.03
C VAL A 180 -34.47 -30.16 8.60
N SER A 181 -35.75 -29.84 8.43
CA SER A 181 -36.47 -29.79 7.15
C SER A 181 -35.99 -28.70 6.19
N ARG A 182 -35.08 -27.83 6.63
CA ARG A 182 -34.47 -26.76 5.81
C ARG A 182 -33.01 -27.02 5.45
N ARG A 183 -32.41 -28.12 5.92
CA ARG A 183 -30.97 -28.37 5.85
C ARG A 183 -30.67 -29.78 5.33
N GLY A 184 -29.50 -29.97 4.74
CA GLY A 184 -28.91 -31.30 4.61
C GLY A 184 -28.44 -31.78 5.98
N ILE A 185 -28.76 -33.00 6.37
CA ILE A 185 -28.42 -33.61 7.66
C ILE A 185 -27.53 -34.82 7.43
N VAL A 186 -26.42 -34.90 8.16
CA VAL A 186 -25.52 -36.06 8.13
C VAL A 186 -25.66 -36.90 9.38
N GLU A 187 -25.59 -38.21 9.21
CA GLU A 187 -25.44 -39.17 10.30
C GLU A 187 -24.00 -39.67 10.27
N VAL A 188 -23.28 -39.40 11.34
CA VAL A 188 -21.83 -39.65 11.42
C VAL A 188 -21.57 -40.65 12.53
N ASP A 189 -20.79 -41.67 12.23
CA ASP A 189 -20.21 -42.56 13.22
C ASP A 189 -19.18 -41.77 14.04
N GLN A 190 -19.46 -41.54 15.33
CA GLN A 190 -18.64 -40.68 16.17
C GLN A 190 -17.24 -41.24 16.44
N THR A 191 -17.05 -42.56 16.35
CA THR A 191 -15.76 -43.21 16.60
C THR A 191 -14.83 -43.09 15.40
N THR A 192 -15.38 -43.24 14.19
CA THR A 192 -14.58 -43.29 12.96
C THR A 192 -14.61 -42.00 12.14
N GLY A 193 -15.58 -41.12 12.41
CA GLY A 193 -15.86 -39.91 11.62
C GLY A 193 -16.50 -40.21 10.26
N SER A 194 -16.93 -41.45 10.02
CA SER A 194 -17.50 -41.88 8.73
C SER A 194 -18.96 -41.47 8.62
N VAL A 195 -19.36 -40.95 7.46
CA VAL A 195 -20.75 -40.61 7.16
C VAL A 195 -21.51 -41.88 6.78
N GLN A 196 -22.55 -42.20 7.55
CA GLN A 196 -23.43 -43.33 7.32
C GLN A 196 -24.56 -42.97 6.35
N ARG A 197 -25.18 -41.79 6.54
CA ARG A 197 -26.24 -41.26 5.67
C ARG A 197 -26.12 -39.75 5.53
N LEU A 198 -26.58 -39.24 4.39
CA LEU A 198 -26.84 -37.82 4.18
C LEU A 198 -28.26 -37.67 3.65
N LEU A 199 -29.10 -36.98 4.42
CA LEU A 199 -30.51 -36.74 4.14
C LEU A 199 -30.72 -35.28 3.78
N GLU A 200 -31.31 -35.01 2.63
CA GLU A 200 -31.60 -33.65 2.21
C GLU A 200 -32.98 -33.21 2.72
N LYS A 201 -33.02 -32.18 3.58
CA LYS A 201 -34.25 -31.60 4.12
C LYS A 201 -35.22 -32.64 4.70
N PRO A 202 -34.74 -33.54 5.58
CA PRO A 202 -35.58 -34.59 6.14
C PRO A 202 -36.68 -34.02 7.04
N LYS A 203 -37.77 -34.77 7.16
CA LYS A 203 -38.75 -34.58 8.23
C LYS A 203 -38.10 -34.91 9.58
N PRO A 204 -38.52 -34.26 10.68
CA PRO A 204 -37.99 -34.57 12.02
C PRO A 204 -38.09 -36.04 12.43
N SER A 205 -39.02 -36.81 11.86
CA SER A 205 -39.19 -38.24 12.12
C SER A 205 -38.18 -39.15 11.39
N GLU A 206 -37.49 -38.65 10.36
CA GLU A 206 -36.62 -39.47 9.50
C GLU A 206 -35.19 -39.61 10.05
N THR A 207 -34.79 -38.75 10.99
CA THR A 207 -33.47 -38.78 11.62
C THR A 207 -33.50 -38.17 13.01
N SER A 208 -32.71 -38.75 13.91
CA SER A 208 -32.40 -38.15 15.22
C SER A 208 -31.17 -37.25 15.18
N SER A 209 -30.44 -37.20 14.06
CA SER A 209 -29.24 -36.39 13.93
C SER A 209 -29.58 -34.90 13.85
N ARG A 210 -28.74 -34.11 14.50
CA ARG A 210 -28.78 -32.64 14.52
C ARG A 210 -27.53 -32.04 13.86
N LEU A 211 -26.83 -32.82 13.04
CA LEU A 211 -25.60 -32.41 12.37
C LEU A 211 -25.95 -31.94 10.96
N ALA A 212 -25.99 -30.62 10.75
CA ALA A 212 -26.29 -30.04 9.46
C ALA A 212 -25.03 -29.96 8.57
N ALA A 213 -25.15 -30.44 7.33
CA ALA A 213 -24.10 -30.38 6.32
C ALA A 213 -24.50 -29.39 5.20
N PRO A 214 -23.76 -28.28 5.03
CA PRO A 214 -23.92 -27.42 3.88
C PRO A 214 -23.44 -28.10 2.59
N ALA A 215 -23.80 -27.52 1.45
CA ALA A 215 -23.27 -27.94 0.15
C ALA A 215 -21.78 -27.56 0.01
N PHE A 216 -20.95 -28.38 0.64
CA PHE A 216 -19.50 -28.34 0.62
C PHE A 216 -18.98 -29.78 0.62
N TYR A 217 -18.66 -30.29 -0.56
CA TYR A 217 -18.38 -31.71 -0.77
C TYR A 217 -17.08 -31.89 -1.56
N ALA A 218 -16.11 -32.54 -0.93
CA ALA A 218 -14.86 -32.96 -1.54
C ALA A 218 -15.01 -34.38 -2.08
N LEU A 219 -15.06 -34.54 -3.39
CA LEU A 219 -15.26 -35.83 -4.06
C LEU A 219 -13.95 -36.34 -4.66
N GLN A 220 -13.53 -37.53 -4.24
CA GLN A 220 -12.41 -38.27 -4.83
C GLN A 220 -12.93 -39.38 -5.75
N GLY A 221 -12.11 -39.81 -6.71
CA GLY A 221 -12.44 -40.88 -7.64
C GLY A 221 -13.23 -40.40 -8.86
N ASN A 222 -14.09 -41.26 -9.42
CA ASN A 222 -14.75 -41.01 -10.70
C ASN A 222 -16.00 -40.13 -10.58
N VAL A 223 -15.78 -38.84 -10.28
CA VAL A 223 -16.83 -37.84 -10.05
C VAL A 223 -17.76 -37.70 -11.27
N PHE A 224 -17.18 -37.67 -12.48
CA PHE A 224 -17.92 -37.54 -13.73
C PHE A 224 -18.97 -38.65 -13.91
N ASN A 225 -18.56 -39.92 -13.76
CA ASN A 225 -19.48 -41.04 -13.90
C ASN A 225 -20.53 -41.10 -12.79
N ASN A 226 -20.18 -40.64 -11.59
CA ASN A 226 -21.10 -40.59 -10.46
C ASN A 226 -22.20 -39.54 -10.66
N VAL A 227 -21.84 -38.33 -11.10
CA VAL A 227 -22.82 -37.26 -11.40
C VAL A 227 -23.74 -37.67 -12.54
N ASN A 228 -23.20 -38.21 -13.63
CA ASN A 228 -24.01 -38.66 -14.77
C ASN A 228 -24.97 -39.80 -14.42
N ALA A 229 -24.51 -40.78 -13.64
CA ALA A 229 -25.37 -41.87 -13.19
C ALA A 229 -26.51 -41.37 -12.31
N TYR A 230 -26.25 -40.42 -11.41
CA TYR A 230 -27.28 -39.79 -10.60
C TYR A 230 -28.31 -39.05 -11.44
N LEU A 231 -27.86 -38.21 -12.38
CA LEU A 231 -28.75 -37.43 -13.26
C LEU A 231 -29.62 -38.32 -14.16
N LYS A 232 -29.11 -39.48 -14.58
CA LYS A 232 -29.90 -40.48 -15.32
C LYS A 232 -30.96 -41.15 -14.45
N ALA A 233 -30.63 -41.46 -13.20
CA ALA A 233 -31.57 -42.07 -12.24
C ALA A 233 -32.59 -41.06 -11.68
N HIS A 234 -32.23 -39.77 -11.59
CA HIS A 234 -33.03 -38.72 -10.96
C HIS A 234 -33.19 -37.51 -11.89
N PRO A 235 -33.93 -37.63 -13.00
CA PRO A 235 -34.09 -36.54 -13.97
C PRO A 235 -34.73 -35.28 -13.38
N LYS A 236 -35.52 -35.41 -12.29
CA LYS A 236 -36.14 -34.30 -11.55
C LYS A 236 -35.35 -33.83 -10.32
N GLY A 237 -34.28 -34.52 -9.92
CA GLY A 237 -33.50 -34.26 -8.69
C GLY A 237 -32.31 -33.30 -8.87
N ARG A 238 -32.36 -32.41 -9.86
CA ARG A 238 -31.18 -31.66 -10.31
C ARG A 238 -30.81 -30.47 -9.41
N ASP A 239 -31.72 -29.98 -8.59
CA ASP A 239 -31.55 -28.72 -7.87
C ASP A 239 -30.73 -28.82 -6.58
N VAL A 240 -30.51 -30.03 -6.04
CA VAL A 240 -30.04 -30.17 -4.66
C VAL A 240 -28.79 -31.06 -4.55
N PRO A 241 -27.60 -30.49 -4.31
CA PRO A 241 -26.35 -31.24 -4.25
C PRO A 241 -26.30 -32.30 -3.15
N GLY A 242 -26.97 -32.10 -2.01
CA GLY A 242 -27.02 -33.09 -0.93
C GLY A 242 -27.71 -34.39 -1.35
N SER A 243 -28.75 -34.32 -2.17
CA SER A 243 -29.43 -35.51 -2.70
C SER A 243 -28.52 -36.39 -3.58
N LEU A 244 -27.60 -35.78 -4.34
CA LEU A 244 -26.55 -36.52 -5.06
C LEU A 244 -25.66 -37.29 -4.08
N ILE A 245 -25.18 -36.64 -3.03
CA ILE A 245 -24.28 -37.27 -2.05
C ILE A 245 -24.98 -38.39 -1.29
N GLY A 246 -26.21 -38.15 -0.82
CA GLY A 246 -27.02 -39.17 -0.15
C GLY A 246 -27.20 -40.41 -1.01
N TRP A 247 -27.56 -40.23 -2.29
CA TRP A 247 -27.67 -41.34 -3.24
C TRP A 247 -26.35 -42.08 -3.47
N LEU A 248 -25.23 -41.36 -3.62
CA LEU A 248 -23.91 -42.00 -3.81
C LEU A 248 -23.50 -42.85 -2.61
N LEU A 249 -23.81 -42.41 -1.38
CA LEU A 249 -23.57 -43.17 -0.15
C LEU A 249 -24.46 -44.42 -0.08
N GLU A 250 -25.76 -44.26 -0.36
CA GLU A 250 -26.73 -45.36 -0.37
C GLU A 250 -26.36 -46.45 -1.39
N GLN A 251 -25.93 -46.04 -2.58
CA GLN A 251 -25.45 -46.96 -3.62
C GLN A 251 -24.02 -47.47 -3.38
N LYS A 252 -23.40 -47.14 -2.24
CA LYS A 252 -22.02 -47.51 -1.87
C LYS A 252 -20.98 -47.13 -2.94
N ARG A 253 -21.23 -46.07 -3.70
CA ARG A 253 -20.35 -45.57 -4.77
C ARG A 253 -19.21 -44.72 -4.23
N ILE A 254 -19.36 -44.19 -3.01
CA ILE A 254 -18.35 -43.41 -2.31
C ILE A 254 -18.27 -43.83 -0.84
N LYS A 255 -17.12 -43.56 -0.23
CA LYS A 255 -16.96 -43.49 1.23
C LYS A 255 -16.74 -42.03 1.60
N MET A 256 -17.30 -41.55 2.70
CA MET A 256 -17.20 -40.14 3.08
C MET A 256 -16.90 -39.99 4.57
N THR A 257 -16.06 -39.03 4.92
CA THR A 257 -15.83 -38.56 6.30
C THR A 257 -16.36 -37.14 6.47
N ALA A 258 -16.74 -36.78 7.70
CA ALA A 258 -17.23 -35.44 8.00
C ALA A 258 -16.34 -34.71 9.04
N THR A 259 -16.08 -33.43 8.81
CA THR A 259 -15.32 -32.56 9.72
C THR A 259 -16.27 -31.57 10.41
N SER A 260 -16.19 -31.43 11.73
CA SER A 260 -17.02 -30.48 12.48
C SER A 260 -16.53 -29.05 12.32
N LEU A 261 -17.46 -28.11 12.30
CA LEU A 261 -17.26 -26.66 12.33
C LEU A 261 -18.15 -26.03 13.40
N SER A 262 -17.77 -24.85 13.86
CA SER A 262 -18.56 -24.04 14.78
C SER A 262 -19.87 -23.52 14.14
N GLY A 263 -19.90 -23.33 12.82
CA GLY A 263 -21.08 -22.89 12.09
C GLY A 263 -20.80 -22.37 10.69
N ARG A 264 -21.82 -21.75 10.08
CA ARG A 264 -21.76 -21.15 8.74
C ARG A 264 -22.67 -19.94 8.61
N PHE A 265 -22.37 -19.12 7.60
CA PHE A 265 -23.32 -18.18 7.00
C PHE A 265 -23.91 -18.80 5.74
N ASP A 266 -25.23 -18.70 5.61
CA ASP A 266 -25.98 -19.18 4.46
C ASP A 266 -26.91 -18.05 4.04
N ILE A 267 -26.60 -17.37 2.94
CA ILE A 267 -27.33 -16.16 2.57
C ILE A 267 -28.49 -16.55 1.67
N GLU A 268 -29.67 -16.82 2.25
CA GLU A 268 -30.93 -17.04 1.52
C GLU A 268 -31.75 -15.76 1.38
N ASP A 269 -31.74 -14.92 2.41
CA ASP A 269 -32.64 -13.78 2.62
C ASP A 269 -31.92 -12.53 3.18
N LEU A 270 -32.63 -11.41 3.27
CA LEU A 270 -32.04 -10.14 3.74
C LEU A 270 -31.65 -10.18 5.23
N SER A 271 -32.37 -10.95 6.05
CA SER A 271 -32.09 -11.10 7.48
C SER A 271 -30.78 -11.83 7.73
N GLN A 272 -30.56 -12.94 7.04
CA GLN A 272 -29.33 -13.71 7.10
C GLN A 272 -28.13 -12.91 6.60
N TRP A 273 -28.29 -12.14 5.52
CA TRP A 273 -27.23 -11.23 5.07
C TRP A 273 -26.86 -10.20 6.15
N LYS A 274 -27.85 -9.57 6.80
CA LYS A 274 -27.62 -8.64 7.93
C LYS A 274 -26.88 -9.31 9.10
N GLN A 275 -27.25 -10.55 9.45
CA GLN A 275 -26.54 -11.33 10.49
C GLN A 275 -25.09 -11.63 10.10
N THR A 276 -24.83 -11.98 8.84
CA THR A 276 -23.47 -12.15 8.32
C THR A 276 -22.66 -10.87 8.48
N LEU A 277 -23.23 -9.71 8.10
CA LEU A 277 -22.54 -8.42 8.27
C LEU A 277 -22.25 -8.10 9.73
N ALA A 278 -23.19 -8.37 10.63
CA ALA A 278 -23.01 -8.15 12.07
C ALA A 278 -21.84 -8.98 12.62
N HIS A 279 -21.74 -10.25 12.24
CA HIS A 279 -20.60 -11.08 12.66
C HIS A 279 -19.26 -10.57 12.10
N PHE A 280 -19.19 -10.31 10.80
CA PHE A 280 -17.97 -9.77 10.18
C PHE A 280 -17.61 -8.39 10.72
N SER A 281 -18.60 -7.60 11.14
CA SER A 281 -18.40 -6.34 11.85
C SER A 281 -17.68 -6.59 13.18
N THR A 282 -18.15 -7.53 14.01
CA THR A 282 -17.52 -7.85 15.30
C THR A 282 -16.08 -8.32 15.15
N VAL A 283 -15.81 -9.18 14.15
CA VAL A 283 -14.43 -9.63 13.84
C VAL A 283 -13.57 -8.47 13.35
N LEU A 284 -14.11 -7.59 12.51
CA LEU A 284 -13.40 -6.39 12.09
C LEU A 284 -13.13 -5.46 13.28
N ASP A 285 -14.08 -5.28 14.18
CA ASP A 285 -13.96 -4.45 15.36
C ASP A 285 -12.87 -4.99 16.31
N SER A 286 -12.77 -6.31 16.49
CA SER A 286 -11.67 -6.89 17.27
C SER A 286 -10.30 -6.66 16.63
N HIS A 287 -10.19 -6.79 15.30
CA HIS A 287 -8.96 -6.47 14.57
C HIS A 287 -8.61 -4.98 14.64
N LEU A 288 -9.59 -4.09 14.51
CA LEU A 288 -9.38 -2.64 14.62
C LEU A 288 -8.93 -2.25 16.03
N ASN A 289 -9.47 -2.89 17.07
CA ASN A 289 -9.10 -2.65 18.47
C ASN A 289 -7.67 -3.15 18.81
N ALA A 290 -7.12 -4.07 18.02
CA ALA A 290 -5.74 -4.54 18.18
C ALA A 290 -4.70 -3.58 17.58
N LEU A 291 -5.13 -2.64 16.73
CA LEU A 291 -4.26 -1.66 16.08
C LEU A 291 -4.05 -0.41 16.94
N PRO A 292 -2.95 0.34 16.72
CA PRO A 292 -2.78 1.63 17.37
C PRO A 292 -3.91 2.62 16.97
N ASN A 293 -4.54 3.26 17.96
CA ASN A 293 -5.64 4.23 17.78
C ASN A 293 -5.30 5.38 16.83
N LEU A 294 -4.04 5.83 16.84
CA LEU A 294 -3.53 6.87 15.96
C LEU A 294 -2.03 6.65 15.77
N VAL A 295 -1.60 6.64 14.52
CA VAL A 295 -0.18 6.65 14.15
C VAL A 295 0.11 7.97 13.46
N THR A 296 1.10 8.71 13.95
CA THR A 296 1.63 9.91 13.28
C THR A 296 3.07 9.66 12.89
N SER A 297 3.38 9.85 11.62
CA SER A 297 4.74 9.79 11.09
C SER A 297 5.12 11.13 10.50
N ARG A 298 6.26 11.68 10.92
CA ARG A 298 6.83 12.92 10.39
C ARG A 298 8.14 12.64 9.68
N VAL A 299 8.36 13.34 8.57
CA VAL A 299 9.61 13.30 7.83
C VAL A 299 10.01 14.72 7.46
N CYS A 300 11.21 15.09 7.88
CA CYS A 300 11.78 16.42 7.68
C CYS A 300 12.08 16.71 6.21
N ALA A 301 12.07 17.99 5.86
CA ALA A 301 12.58 18.48 4.58
C ALA A 301 14.11 18.34 4.53
N ARG A 302 14.66 18.55 3.33
CA ARG A 302 16.11 18.47 3.13
C ARG A 302 16.68 19.59 2.29
N ILE A 303 17.91 19.95 2.60
CA ILE A 303 18.75 20.87 1.86
C ILE A 303 19.90 20.08 1.24
N GLY A 304 20.05 20.14 -0.08
CA GLY A 304 21.28 19.72 -0.74
C GLY A 304 22.36 20.77 -0.53
N VAL A 305 23.34 20.46 0.32
CA VAL A 305 24.49 21.31 0.61
C VAL A 305 25.44 21.32 -0.57
N MET A 306 25.76 20.16 -1.15
CA MET A 306 26.69 20.03 -2.28
C MET A 306 26.32 18.84 -3.18
N GLY A 307 26.69 18.90 -4.46
CA GLY A 307 26.68 17.74 -5.35
C GLY A 307 25.37 17.47 -6.09
N ASN A 308 24.27 18.15 -5.74
CA ASN A 308 23.04 18.09 -6.54
C ASN A 308 23.23 18.84 -7.88
N PRO A 309 22.72 18.30 -9.01
CA PRO A 309 21.77 17.19 -9.14
C PRO A 309 22.42 15.83 -9.54
N SER A 310 23.65 15.53 -9.11
CA SER A 310 24.39 14.33 -9.60
C SER A 310 23.88 12.98 -9.08
N ASP A 311 22.99 12.97 -8.08
CA ASP A 311 22.42 11.77 -7.47
C ASP A 311 21.56 10.91 -8.41
N GLY A 312 20.96 11.51 -9.43
CA GLY A 312 20.25 10.78 -10.48
C GLY A 312 21.16 10.18 -11.56
N PHE A 313 22.48 10.34 -11.45
CA PHE A 313 23.47 10.09 -12.50
C PHE A 313 24.71 9.34 -12.01
N GLY A 314 24.60 8.61 -10.90
CA GLY A 314 25.73 7.86 -10.33
C GLY A 314 26.77 8.75 -9.63
N GLY A 315 26.37 9.95 -9.19
CA GLY A 315 27.24 10.92 -8.55
C GLY A 315 27.24 10.88 -7.02
N LYS A 316 27.66 11.97 -6.40
CA LYS A 316 27.75 12.12 -4.94
C LYS A 316 26.99 13.35 -4.49
N THR A 317 26.47 13.32 -3.27
CA THR A 317 25.80 14.49 -2.66
C THR A 317 26.11 14.62 -1.17
N LEU A 318 26.02 15.85 -0.67
CA LEU A 318 26.04 16.17 0.76
C LEU A 318 24.73 16.87 1.08
N SER A 319 23.95 16.34 2.03
CA SER A 319 22.65 16.91 2.39
C SER A 319 22.45 17.04 3.89
N LEU A 320 21.61 18.01 4.25
CA LEU A 320 21.21 18.34 5.61
C LEU A 320 19.69 18.22 5.76
N SER A 321 19.23 17.56 6.82
CA SER A 321 17.82 17.52 7.24
C SER A 321 17.45 18.81 8.00
N ILE A 322 16.26 19.38 7.75
CA ILE A 322 15.76 20.57 8.46
C ILE A 322 14.38 20.29 9.08
N ARG A 323 14.25 20.56 10.38
CA ARG A 323 13.13 20.05 11.21
C ARG A 323 11.88 20.92 11.20
N ASN A 324 12.01 22.24 11.03
CA ASN A 324 10.87 23.14 11.08
C ASN A 324 9.91 22.93 9.89
N PHE A 325 10.42 22.30 8.83
CA PHE A 325 9.67 21.92 7.65
C PHE A 325 9.58 20.39 7.61
N TYR A 326 8.37 19.85 7.63
CA TYR A 326 8.15 18.41 7.57
C TYR A 326 6.86 18.07 6.83
N ALA A 327 6.81 16.87 6.27
CA ALA A 327 5.56 16.21 5.91
C ALA A 327 5.11 15.34 7.08
N GLU A 328 3.81 15.33 7.35
CA GLU A 328 3.19 14.49 8.37
C GLU A 328 2.13 13.61 7.71
N VAL A 329 2.11 12.32 8.05
CA VAL A 329 1.05 11.39 7.67
C VAL A 329 0.46 10.80 8.93
N THR A 330 -0.87 10.78 9.01
CA THR A 330 -1.61 10.19 10.13
C THR A 330 -2.46 9.03 9.65
N LEU A 331 -2.43 7.91 10.36
CA LEU A 331 -3.29 6.75 10.15
C LEU A 331 -4.16 6.54 11.39
N ARG A 332 -5.48 6.39 11.19
CA ARG A 332 -6.44 6.00 12.23
C ARG A 332 -7.15 4.73 11.80
N PRO A 333 -7.32 3.72 12.68
CA PRO A 333 -8.12 2.55 12.36
C PRO A 333 -9.53 2.97 11.89
N SER A 334 -10.00 2.36 10.81
CA SER A 334 -11.36 2.59 10.31
C SER A 334 -11.87 1.37 9.57
N ARG A 335 -13.20 1.20 9.51
CA ARG A 335 -13.81 0.04 8.84
C ARG A 335 -13.46 -0.07 7.35
N ARG A 336 -13.31 1.08 6.68
CA ARG A 336 -12.90 1.18 5.27
C ARG A 336 -11.53 1.82 5.16
N LEU A 337 -10.77 1.44 4.13
CA LEU A 337 -9.56 2.16 3.76
C LEU A 337 -9.97 3.47 3.10
N VAL A 338 -9.62 4.59 3.75
CA VAL A 338 -9.93 5.94 3.26
C VAL A 338 -8.63 6.72 3.13
N LEU A 339 -8.37 7.27 1.95
CA LEU A 339 -7.30 8.22 1.75
C LEU A 339 -7.93 9.62 1.67
N SER A 340 -7.78 10.40 2.73
CA SER A 340 -8.39 11.72 2.84
C SER A 340 -7.65 12.72 1.94
N ALA A 341 -8.40 13.34 1.01
CA ALA A 341 -7.89 14.41 0.17
C ALA A 341 -7.50 15.62 1.02
N HIS A 342 -6.34 16.22 0.74
CA HIS A 342 -5.95 17.46 1.40
C HIS A 342 -6.84 18.60 0.89
N PRO A 343 -7.51 19.39 1.76
CA PRO A 343 -8.44 20.43 1.33
C PRO A 343 -7.85 21.44 0.35
N GLU A 344 -6.58 21.80 0.57
CA GLU A 344 -5.87 22.77 -0.26
C GLU A 344 -5.13 22.13 -1.45
N PHE A 345 -4.64 20.89 -1.31
CA PHE A 345 -3.68 20.33 -2.27
C PHE A 345 -4.25 19.22 -3.15
N ASP A 346 -5.39 18.65 -2.75
CA ASP A 346 -6.19 17.71 -3.55
C ASP A 346 -7.69 18.14 -3.57
N PRO A 347 -8.04 19.42 -3.83
CA PRO A 347 -9.44 19.84 -3.87
C PRO A 347 -10.17 19.19 -5.05
N ASN A 348 -11.41 18.73 -4.78
CA ASN A 348 -12.34 18.21 -5.80
C ASN A 348 -13.60 19.09 -5.94
N SER A 349 -13.65 20.20 -5.21
CA SER A 349 -14.76 21.16 -5.26
C SER A 349 -14.18 22.56 -5.35
N PHE A 350 -14.73 23.35 -6.27
CA PHE A 350 -14.28 24.70 -6.58
C PHE A 350 -15.50 25.60 -6.74
N ALA A 351 -15.38 26.87 -6.35
CA ALA A 351 -16.48 27.82 -6.49
C ALA A 351 -16.97 27.99 -7.94
N ASN A 352 -16.05 27.96 -8.91
CA ASN A 352 -16.32 28.08 -10.34
C ASN A 352 -15.09 27.64 -11.17
N LEU A 353 -15.20 27.66 -12.50
CA LEU A 353 -14.12 27.29 -13.44
C LEU A 353 -12.86 28.15 -13.29
N ASP A 354 -13.02 29.43 -12.98
CA ASP A 354 -11.93 30.37 -12.81
C ASP A 354 -11.11 30.08 -11.54
N HIS A 355 -11.77 29.68 -10.45
CA HIS A 355 -11.09 29.13 -9.26
C HIS A 355 -10.30 27.85 -9.57
N LEU A 356 -10.90 26.91 -10.32
CA LEU A 356 -10.21 25.69 -10.76
C LEU A 356 -9.00 26.01 -11.65
N TRP A 357 -9.16 26.93 -12.60
CA TRP A 357 -8.07 27.36 -13.49
C TRP A 357 -6.91 27.94 -12.68
N ARG A 358 -7.14 28.95 -11.82
CA ARG A 358 -6.08 29.53 -10.98
C ARG A 358 -5.42 28.49 -10.09
N HIS A 359 -6.20 27.61 -9.46
CA HIS A 359 -5.67 26.57 -8.59
C HIS A 359 -4.74 25.62 -9.35
N THR A 360 -5.19 25.08 -10.48
CA THR A 360 -4.43 24.11 -11.28
C THR A 360 -3.25 24.73 -12.02
N SER A 361 -3.33 26.00 -12.41
CA SER A 361 -2.19 26.74 -12.96
C SER A 361 -1.05 26.90 -11.95
N ASN A 362 -1.37 27.08 -10.66
CA ASN A 362 -0.35 27.30 -9.62
C ASN A 362 0.14 26.01 -8.96
N ASN A 363 -0.74 25.01 -8.81
CA ASN A 363 -0.46 23.79 -8.04
C ASN A 363 -0.31 22.53 -8.90
N GLY A 364 -0.64 22.62 -10.20
CA GLY A 364 -0.82 21.46 -11.07
C GLY A 364 -2.13 20.72 -10.78
N TYR A 365 -2.28 19.55 -11.38
CA TYR A 365 -3.50 18.73 -11.29
C TYR A 365 -3.48 17.69 -10.17
N TYR A 366 -2.32 17.44 -9.56
CA TYR A 366 -2.13 16.33 -8.63
C TYR A 366 -1.51 16.82 -7.32
N GLY A 367 -2.03 16.32 -6.19
CA GLY A 367 -1.44 16.51 -4.86
C GLY A 367 -0.82 15.23 -4.30
N GLY A 368 -0.87 15.08 -2.98
CA GLY A 368 -0.24 13.97 -2.26
C GLY A 368 -1.05 12.67 -2.34
N LEU A 369 -2.33 12.73 -2.73
CA LEU A 369 -3.18 11.54 -2.77
C LEU A 369 -2.65 10.44 -3.69
N ARG A 370 -2.06 10.80 -4.85
CA ARG A 370 -1.42 9.82 -5.75
C ARG A 370 -0.21 9.15 -5.10
N LEU A 371 0.54 9.90 -4.28
CA LEU A 371 1.72 9.42 -3.57
C LEU A 371 1.29 8.39 -2.51
N LEU A 372 0.26 8.71 -1.72
CA LEU A 372 -0.29 7.78 -0.73
C LEU A 372 -0.77 6.47 -1.37
N LYS A 373 -1.51 6.54 -2.48
CA LYS A 373 -1.97 5.35 -3.23
C LYS A 373 -0.82 4.46 -3.68
N ALA A 374 0.21 5.06 -4.29
CA ALA A 374 1.38 4.33 -4.75
C ALA A 374 2.16 3.70 -3.58
N THR A 375 2.28 4.41 -2.46
CA THR A 375 2.90 3.89 -1.23
C THR A 375 2.14 2.70 -0.67
N CYS A 376 0.81 2.77 -0.56
CA CYS A 376 -0.01 1.65 -0.08
C CYS A 376 0.12 0.42 -1.00
N ARG A 377 0.12 0.61 -2.32
CA ARG A 377 0.31 -0.48 -3.29
C ARG A 377 1.69 -1.14 -3.13
N MET A 378 2.74 -0.34 -3.04
CA MET A 378 4.11 -0.82 -2.84
C MET A 378 4.25 -1.60 -1.52
N PHE A 379 3.74 -1.05 -0.42
CA PHE A 379 3.75 -1.71 0.88
C PHE A 379 3.03 -3.06 0.84
N GLN A 380 1.80 -3.11 0.31
CA GLN A 380 1.05 -4.35 0.16
C GLN A 380 1.79 -5.39 -0.69
N ASN A 381 2.42 -4.95 -1.79
CA ASN A 381 3.20 -5.83 -2.66
C ASN A 381 4.41 -6.44 -1.92
N LEU A 382 5.13 -5.63 -1.13
CA LEU A 382 6.25 -6.11 -0.32
C LEU A 382 5.80 -7.14 0.73
N CYS A 383 4.69 -6.89 1.43
CA CYS A 383 4.11 -7.85 2.37
C CYS A 383 3.71 -9.16 1.67
N LYS A 384 2.97 -9.08 0.56
CA LYS A 384 2.53 -10.25 -0.22
C LYS A 384 3.70 -11.11 -0.70
N ASN A 385 4.77 -10.48 -1.21
CA ASN A 385 5.96 -11.18 -1.70
C ASN A 385 6.70 -11.93 -0.59
N LYS A 386 6.53 -11.52 0.67
CA LYS A 386 7.10 -12.17 1.86
C LYS A 386 6.09 -13.04 2.61
N GLY A 387 4.88 -13.20 2.09
CA GLY A 387 3.82 -14.00 2.73
C GLY A 387 3.26 -13.38 4.00
N ILE A 388 3.45 -12.08 4.22
CA ILE A 388 2.92 -11.35 5.38
C ILE A 388 1.48 -10.96 5.08
N ASP A 389 0.55 -11.47 5.88
CA ASP A 389 -0.84 -11.04 5.86
C ASP A 389 -1.06 -9.90 6.88
N VAL A 390 -1.36 -8.71 6.36
CA VAL A 390 -1.67 -7.52 7.19
C VAL A 390 -3.16 -7.45 7.58
N GLY A 391 -3.94 -8.48 7.24
CA GLY A 391 -5.31 -8.67 7.68
C GLY A 391 -6.33 -7.77 6.97
N SER A 392 -7.56 -7.80 7.49
CA SER A 392 -8.70 -7.01 7.00
C SER A 392 -8.82 -5.61 7.63
N ALA A 393 -7.93 -5.30 8.56
CA ALA A 393 -7.98 -4.08 9.34
C ALA A 393 -7.53 -2.88 8.49
N ASN A 394 -8.44 -1.93 8.33
CA ASN A 394 -8.26 -0.77 7.46
C ASN A 394 -7.94 0.50 8.25
N PHE A 395 -7.63 1.56 7.53
CA PHE A 395 -7.31 2.86 8.10
C PHE A 395 -7.83 4.04 7.28
N THR A 396 -8.01 5.16 7.95
CA THR A 396 -8.13 6.48 7.33
C THR A 396 -6.77 7.14 7.41
N MET A 397 -6.17 7.39 6.25
CA MET A 397 -4.88 8.05 6.10
C MET A 397 -5.07 9.46 5.56
N SER A 398 -4.47 10.43 6.22
CA SER A 398 -4.37 11.82 5.77
C SER A 398 -2.93 12.29 5.83
N TYR A 399 -2.58 13.27 5.02
CA TYR A 399 -1.28 13.92 5.07
C TYR A 399 -1.43 15.42 5.27
N SER A 400 -0.39 16.06 5.79
CA SER A 400 -0.20 17.50 5.76
C SER A 400 1.28 17.80 5.51
N SER A 401 1.62 19.03 5.10
CA SER A 401 3.01 19.41 4.93
C SER A 401 3.22 20.87 5.29
N LYS A 402 4.26 21.13 6.09
CA LYS A 402 4.81 22.47 6.29
C LYS A 402 5.93 22.78 5.31
N ILE A 403 6.34 21.82 4.47
CA ILE A 403 7.42 22.00 3.50
C ILE A 403 6.90 22.91 2.38
N PRO A 404 7.57 24.06 2.12
CA PRO A 404 7.14 24.93 1.04
C PRO A 404 7.10 24.17 -0.30
N ARG A 405 6.01 24.34 -1.03
CA ARG A 405 5.70 23.52 -2.21
C ARG A 405 6.57 23.92 -3.40
N CYS A 406 7.07 22.92 -4.13
CA CYS A 406 7.80 23.11 -5.40
C CYS A 406 9.01 24.07 -5.34
N VAL A 407 9.66 24.20 -4.17
CA VAL A 407 10.92 24.96 -4.00
C VAL A 407 12.14 24.07 -3.81
N GLY A 408 12.04 22.79 -4.19
CA GLY A 408 13.18 21.89 -4.14
C GLY A 408 13.62 21.48 -2.74
N LEU A 409 12.70 21.39 -1.77
CA LEU A 409 12.96 20.94 -0.38
C LEU A 409 12.47 19.50 -0.08
N ALA A 410 12.23 18.69 -1.13
CA ALA A 410 11.84 17.27 -1.05
C ALA A 410 10.48 16.97 -0.39
N GLY A 411 9.46 17.78 -0.66
CA GLY A 411 8.12 17.58 -0.11
C GLY A 411 7.45 16.25 -0.52
N SER A 412 7.57 15.83 -1.78
CA SER A 412 6.92 14.60 -2.28
C SER A 412 7.50 13.36 -1.62
N SER A 413 8.82 13.20 -1.63
CA SER A 413 9.50 12.07 -1.02
C SER A 413 9.30 12.04 0.50
N ALA A 414 9.14 13.20 1.15
CA ALA A 414 8.82 13.28 2.58
C ALA A 414 7.44 12.65 2.87
N ILE A 415 6.42 12.97 2.07
CA ILE A 415 5.07 12.39 2.19
C ILE A 415 5.14 10.87 1.99
N ILE A 416 5.84 10.39 0.97
CA ILE A 416 6.00 8.96 0.69
C ILE A 416 6.70 8.26 1.86
N THR A 417 7.81 8.81 2.32
CA THR A 417 8.60 8.24 3.43
C THR A 417 7.79 8.21 4.72
N ALA A 418 7.03 9.27 5.02
CA ALA A 418 6.16 9.34 6.20
C ALA A 418 5.03 8.32 6.11
N ALA A 419 4.38 8.18 4.95
CA ALA A 419 3.34 7.18 4.74
C ALA A 419 3.89 5.75 4.88
N PHE A 420 5.07 5.46 4.31
CA PHE A 420 5.69 4.13 4.40
C PHE A 420 6.07 3.78 5.84
N LYS A 421 6.72 4.71 6.56
CA LYS A 421 7.02 4.56 8.00
C LYS A 421 5.75 4.39 8.85
N GLY A 422 4.70 5.15 8.52
CA GLY A 422 3.40 5.05 9.18
C GLY A 422 2.74 3.68 8.99
N LEU A 423 2.79 3.11 7.78
CA LEU A 423 2.24 1.77 7.49
C LEU A 423 2.98 0.66 8.23
N LEU A 424 4.33 0.72 8.27
CA LEU A 424 5.14 -0.21 9.07
C LEU A 424 4.69 -0.23 10.53
N HIS A 425 4.59 0.96 11.15
CA HIS A 425 4.19 1.06 12.54
C HIS A 425 2.71 0.69 12.77
N PHE A 426 1.81 1.08 11.87
CA PHE A 426 0.39 0.79 11.96
C PHE A 426 0.11 -0.72 11.96
N TYR A 427 0.76 -1.48 11.08
CA TYR A 427 0.59 -2.92 10.99
C TYR A 427 1.60 -3.73 11.83
N GLY A 428 2.48 -3.07 12.60
CA GLY A 428 3.52 -3.75 13.38
C GLY A 428 4.55 -4.51 12.52
N VAL A 429 4.71 -4.14 11.25
CA VAL A 429 5.65 -4.76 10.30
C VAL A 429 7.01 -4.09 10.42
N LYS A 430 8.07 -4.88 10.59
CA LYS A 430 9.45 -4.39 10.60
C LYS A 430 10.03 -4.37 9.18
N LEU A 431 11.09 -3.58 8.98
CA LEU A 431 11.79 -3.54 7.70
C LEU A 431 12.35 -4.91 7.29
N GLU A 432 12.88 -5.66 8.25
CA GLU A 432 13.46 -6.99 8.04
C GLU A 432 12.42 -8.01 7.55
N ASP A 433 11.18 -7.94 8.05
CA ASP A 433 10.08 -8.82 7.65
C ASP A 433 9.80 -8.70 6.14
N ILE A 434 9.84 -7.47 5.63
CA ILE A 434 9.66 -7.18 4.20
C ILE A 434 10.97 -7.26 3.39
N GLY A 435 12.04 -7.78 3.97
CA GLY A 435 13.33 -7.97 3.32
C GLY A 435 14.08 -6.68 3.01
N LEU A 436 13.88 -5.64 3.82
CA LEU A 436 14.54 -4.34 3.69
C LEU A 436 15.44 -4.04 4.89
N THR A 437 16.38 -3.14 4.67
CA THR A 437 17.28 -2.58 5.68
C THR A 437 17.21 -1.05 5.62
N LYS A 438 17.76 -0.37 6.64
CA LYS A 438 17.87 1.10 6.62
C LYS A 438 18.56 1.62 5.34
N ALA A 439 19.56 0.90 4.84
CA ALA A 439 20.30 1.27 3.64
C ALA A 439 19.53 1.04 2.33
N THR A 440 18.68 0.01 2.26
CA THR A 440 17.91 -0.32 1.03
C THR A 440 16.55 0.38 0.97
N LEU A 441 16.02 0.85 2.10
CA LEU A 441 14.75 1.58 2.18
C LEU A 441 14.69 2.81 1.24
N PRO A 442 15.72 3.67 1.13
CA PRO A 442 15.72 4.79 0.18
C PRO A 442 15.46 4.34 -1.27
N GLN A 443 16.03 3.23 -1.71
CA GLN A 443 15.81 2.72 -3.07
C GLN A 443 14.35 2.26 -3.28
N ARG A 444 13.71 1.69 -2.26
CA ARG A 444 12.28 1.33 -2.35
C ARG A 444 11.37 2.53 -2.37
N ILE A 445 11.71 3.58 -1.62
CA ILE A 445 10.99 4.86 -1.68
C ILE A 445 11.13 5.50 -3.08
N LEU A 446 12.32 5.41 -3.71
CA LEU A 446 12.50 5.82 -5.11
C LEU A 446 11.57 5.04 -6.05
N ASP A 447 11.51 3.73 -5.87
CA ASP A 447 10.72 2.86 -6.75
C ASP A 447 9.23 3.26 -6.77
N ILE A 448 8.70 3.83 -5.67
CA ILE A 448 7.34 4.38 -5.61
C ILE A 448 7.18 5.60 -6.54
N GLU A 449 8.14 6.52 -6.60
CA GLU A 449 8.06 7.65 -7.53
C GLU A 449 8.33 7.19 -8.97
N SER A 450 9.42 6.45 -9.17
CA SER A 450 9.92 6.14 -10.51
C SER A 450 9.20 5.00 -11.22
N LYS A 451 8.93 3.88 -10.53
CA LYS A 451 8.34 2.69 -11.15
C LYS A 451 6.81 2.70 -11.09
N GLU A 452 6.22 3.15 -9.99
CA GLU A 452 4.75 3.20 -9.84
C GLU A 452 4.15 4.42 -10.53
N LEU A 453 4.76 5.60 -10.37
CA LEU A 453 4.20 6.87 -10.83
C LEU A 453 4.91 7.44 -12.06
N GLY A 454 6.03 6.86 -12.51
CA GLY A 454 6.80 7.36 -13.65
C GLY A 454 7.46 8.73 -13.42
N ILE A 455 7.63 9.14 -12.16
CA ILE A 455 8.24 10.41 -11.79
C ILE A 455 9.76 10.27 -11.77
N ASN A 456 10.45 11.12 -12.54
CA ASN A 456 11.91 11.15 -12.55
C ASN A 456 12.44 11.82 -11.27
N ALA A 457 13.17 11.07 -10.45
CA ALA A 457 13.66 11.52 -9.14
C ALA A 457 15.02 10.90 -8.78
N GLY A 458 15.85 11.61 -8.01
CA GLY A 458 17.19 11.19 -7.58
C GLY A 458 17.26 10.72 -6.11
N LEU A 459 18.27 9.90 -5.78
CA LEU A 459 18.35 9.15 -4.50
C LEU A 459 18.54 10.00 -3.25
N GLN A 460 19.03 11.23 -3.40
CA GLN A 460 19.41 12.07 -2.27
C GLN A 460 18.27 12.29 -1.27
N ASP A 461 17.08 12.63 -1.77
CA ASP A 461 15.93 13.09 -0.98
C ASP A 461 15.51 12.09 0.10
N ARG A 462 15.32 10.83 -0.30
CA ARG A 462 14.92 9.75 0.61
C ARG A 462 16.05 9.22 1.48
N VAL A 463 17.31 9.33 1.06
CA VAL A 463 18.43 8.95 1.95
C VAL A 463 18.48 9.88 3.14
N ILE A 464 18.51 11.19 2.93
CA ILE A 464 18.55 12.15 4.05
C ILE A 464 17.28 12.08 4.92
N GLN A 465 16.11 11.78 4.33
CA GLN A 465 14.86 11.60 5.07
C GLN A 465 14.80 10.30 5.91
N VAL A 466 15.62 9.30 5.57
CA VAL A 466 15.76 8.05 6.34
C VAL A 466 16.86 8.19 7.40
N TYR A 467 17.94 8.90 7.10
CA TYR A 467 19.13 8.97 7.94
C TYR A 467 19.14 10.16 8.91
N GLY A 468 18.54 11.29 8.52
CA GLY A 468 18.56 12.54 9.27
C GLY A 468 19.95 13.18 9.39
N GLY A 469 20.00 14.34 10.04
CA GLY A 469 21.26 15.06 10.31
C GLY A 469 21.97 15.55 9.05
N LEU A 470 23.30 15.39 8.99
CA LEU A 470 24.16 15.70 7.84
C LEU A 470 24.70 14.39 7.26
N VAL A 471 24.51 14.16 5.96
CA VAL A 471 24.89 12.89 5.32
C VAL A 471 25.62 13.15 4.01
N SER A 472 26.81 12.56 3.89
CA SER A 472 27.53 12.40 2.63
C SER A 472 27.10 11.10 1.97
N MET A 473 26.75 11.14 0.68
CA MET A 473 26.15 10.03 -0.04
C MET A 473 26.89 9.81 -1.35
N ASP A 474 27.25 8.56 -1.62
CA ASP A 474 27.83 8.10 -2.87
C ASP A 474 26.88 7.14 -3.57
N PHE A 475 26.50 7.48 -4.80
CA PHE A 475 25.57 6.72 -5.63
C PHE A 475 26.26 6.01 -6.79
N ASP A 476 27.55 5.72 -6.67
CA ASP A 476 28.29 4.96 -7.68
C ASP A 476 27.50 3.75 -8.20
N GLU A 477 27.42 3.63 -9.53
CA GLU A 477 26.57 2.64 -10.19
C GLU A 477 26.99 1.20 -9.88
N LYS A 478 28.28 0.95 -9.71
CA LYS A 478 28.79 -0.39 -9.39
C LYS A 478 28.35 -0.76 -7.99
N GLY A 479 28.55 0.13 -7.02
CA GLY A 479 28.07 -0.04 -5.64
C GLY A 479 26.56 -0.28 -5.56
N LEU A 480 25.76 0.53 -6.26
CA LEU A 480 24.31 0.37 -6.31
C LEU A 480 23.87 -0.98 -6.89
N LYS A 481 24.53 -1.47 -7.95
CA LYS A 481 24.22 -2.78 -8.57
C LYS A 481 24.59 -3.95 -7.67
N GLU A 482 25.72 -3.86 -6.97
CA GLU A 482 26.23 -4.95 -6.12
C GLU A 482 25.49 -5.03 -4.77
N LYS A 483 25.28 -3.88 -4.10
CA LYS A 483 24.72 -3.80 -2.74
C LYS A 483 23.21 -3.52 -2.72
N GLY A 484 22.65 -3.00 -3.81
CA GLY A 484 21.27 -2.50 -3.87
C GLY A 484 21.06 -1.14 -3.18
N HIS A 485 22.14 -0.48 -2.74
CA HIS A 485 22.16 0.84 -2.12
C HIS A 485 23.52 1.53 -2.31
N GLY A 486 23.55 2.86 -2.16
CA GLY A 486 24.78 3.65 -2.17
C GLY A 486 25.47 3.65 -0.81
N ASP A 487 26.63 4.29 -0.72
CA ASP A 487 27.37 4.43 0.55
C ASP A 487 26.95 5.74 1.23
N TYR A 488 26.42 5.64 2.45
CA TYR A 488 25.84 6.76 3.19
C TYR A 488 26.57 6.94 4.53
N ILE A 489 27.17 8.11 4.72
CA ILE A 489 28.01 8.42 5.88
C ILE A 489 27.43 9.63 6.61
N ASN A 490 26.93 9.41 7.83
CA ASN A 490 26.56 10.50 8.73
C ASN A 490 27.81 11.29 9.15
N LEU A 491 27.72 12.60 9.06
CA LEU A 491 28.74 13.55 9.52
C LEU A 491 28.22 14.32 10.73
N ASP A 492 29.14 14.87 11.51
CA ASP A 492 28.82 15.68 12.66
C ASP A 492 28.28 17.06 12.22
N LEU A 493 27.15 17.46 12.80
CA LEU A 493 26.51 18.75 12.53
C LEU A 493 27.40 19.94 12.96
N ARG A 494 28.30 19.73 13.93
CA ARG A 494 29.24 20.76 14.42
C ARG A 494 30.27 21.18 13.37
N LEU A 495 30.39 20.44 12.27
CA LEU A 495 31.28 20.79 11.16
C LEU A 495 30.71 21.92 10.28
N LEU A 496 29.39 22.18 10.36
CA LEU A 496 28.76 23.17 9.51
C LEU A 496 29.01 24.59 10.04
N PRO A 497 29.36 25.57 9.18
CA PRO A 497 29.29 26.98 9.56
C PRO A 497 27.83 27.40 9.76
N THR A 498 27.57 28.61 10.27
CA THR A 498 26.22 29.19 10.18
C THR A 498 25.78 29.23 8.71
N MET A 499 24.59 28.69 8.44
CA MET A 499 24.00 28.62 7.11
C MET A 499 22.66 29.35 7.08
N TYR A 500 22.21 29.72 5.90
CA TYR A 500 20.91 30.36 5.67
C TYR A 500 20.17 29.65 4.55
N LEU A 501 18.83 29.67 4.63
CA LEU A 501 17.94 29.17 3.59
C LEU A 501 17.10 30.33 3.07
N ALA A 502 17.04 30.48 1.75
CA ALA A 502 16.11 31.39 1.12
C ALA A 502 15.30 30.70 0.05
N TRP A 503 14.01 31.04 -0.08
CA TRP A 503 13.14 30.41 -1.07
C TRP A 503 12.07 31.36 -1.61
N ASN A 504 11.58 31.06 -2.80
CA ASN A 504 10.51 31.81 -3.46
C ASN A 504 9.15 31.47 -2.86
N THR A 505 8.38 32.49 -2.47
CA THR A 505 7.01 32.33 -1.96
C THR A 505 5.94 32.41 -3.05
N THR A 506 6.30 32.88 -4.24
CA THR A 506 5.37 33.07 -5.37
C THR A 506 5.69 32.10 -6.51
N VAL A 507 4.84 31.06 -6.60
CA VAL A 507 4.76 30.05 -7.66
C VAL A 507 5.99 29.12 -7.74
N GLY A 508 5.76 27.83 -7.47
CA GLY A 508 6.74 26.77 -7.67
C GLY A 508 6.43 26.00 -8.95
N GLY A 509 7.36 26.03 -9.92
CA GLY A 509 7.24 25.32 -11.18
C GLY A 509 7.31 23.79 -11.03
N ASP A 510 6.75 23.07 -12.01
CA ASP A 510 6.83 21.62 -12.11
C ASP A 510 8.28 21.18 -12.36
N SER A 511 8.94 20.66 -11.31
CA SER A 511 10.32 20.18 -11.41
C SER A 511 10.48 19.02 -12.40
N GLY A 512 9.39 18.33 -12.78
CA GLY A 512 9.44 17.19 -13.71
C GLY A 512 9.89 17.56 -15.13
N LYS A 513 9.47 18.72 -15.64
CA LYS A 513 9.83 19.17 -17.00
C LYS A 513 11.28 19.63 -17.13
N VAL A 514 11.87 20.14 -16.05
CA VAL A 514 13.25 20.66 -15.99
C VAL A 514 14.28 19.52 -16.07
N HIS A 515 13.95 18.34 -15.53
CA HIS A 515 14.89 17.22 -15.42
C HIS A 515 14.84 16.22 -16.59
N SER A 516 13.75 16.13 -17.35
CA SER A 516 13.61 15.18 -18.47
C SER A 516 14.66 15.41 -19.57
N THR A 517 14.84 16.65 -20.02
CA THR A 517 15.79 16.99 -21.09
C THR A 517 17.24 16.72 -20.71
N VAL A 518 17.64 16.96 -19.46
CA VAL A 518 19.01 16.68 -19.00
C VAL A 518 19.26 15.18 -18.89
N LYS A 519 18.26 14.40 -18.42
CA LYS A 519 18.37 12.94 -18.36
C LYS A 519 18.51 12.34 -19.75
N GLU A 520 17.76 12.82 -20.73
CA GLU A 520 17.91 12.40 -22.13
C GLU A 520 19.32 12.69 -22.69
N ARG A 521 19.85 13.90 -22.46
CA ARG A 521 21.22 14.27 -22.89
C ARG A 521 22.28 13.39 -22.24
N TRP A 522 22.14 13.07 -20.95
CA TRP A 522 23.01 12.12 -20.26
C TRP A 522 22.95 10.72 -20.90
N LEU A 523 21.75 10.19 -21.16
CA LEU A 523 21.58 8.86 -21.76
C LEU A 523 22.17 8.79 -23.18
N ARG A 524 22.20 9.90 -23.91
CA ARG A 524 22.89 10.03 -25.20
C ARG A 524 24.41 10.20 -25.09
N GLY A 525 24.95 10.28 -23.89
CA GLY A 525 26.38 10.47 -23.66
C GLY A 525 26.90 11.88 -23.97
N ASP A 526 26.06 12.92 -23.83
CA ASP A 526 26.49 14.32 -24.01
C ASP A 526 27.67 14.62 -23.07
N LYS A 527 28.86 14.86 -23.65
CA LYS A 527 30.10 15.09 -22.90
C LYS A 527 30.00 16.24 -21.91
N THR A 528 29.24 17.29 -22.23
CA THR A 528 29.06 18.44 -21.33
C THR A 528 28.32 18.04 -20.06
N ILE A 529 27.26 17.25 -20.22
CA ILE A 529 26.46 16.75 -19.08
C ILE A 529 27.25 15.70 -18.31
N VAL A 530 27.88 14.74 -19.02
CA VAL A 530 28.64 13.66 -18.38
C VAL A 530 29.80 14.21 -17.55
N THR A 531 30.62 15.08 -18.11
CA THR A 531 31.73 15.71 -17.39
C THR A 531 31.21 16.64 -16.29
N GLY A 532 30.17 17.43 -16.56
CA GLY A 532 29.59 18.34 -15.57
C GLY A 532 29.08 17.61 -14.32
N MET A 533 28.38 16.48 -14.48
CA MET A 533 27.89 15.68 -13.34
C MET A 533 29.04 15.07 -12.53
N LYS A 534 30.08 14.56 -13.20
CA LYS A 534 31.31 14.05 -12.54
C LYS A 534 32.02 15.16 -11.75
N THR A 535 32.13 16.34 -12.34
CA THR A 535 32.73 17.51 -11.68
C THR A 535 31.90 17.91 -10.45
N VAL A 536 30.59 18.03 -10.57
CA VAL A 536 29.71 18.36 -9.43
C VAL A 536 29.81 17.30 -8.32
N ALA A 537 29.90 16.01 -8.67
CA ALA A 537 30.10 14.94 -7.69
C ALA A 537 31.44 15.08 -6.95
N SER A 538 32.54 15.44 -7.64
CA SER A 538 33.86 15.64 -7.01
C SER A 538 33.91 16.80 -6.00
N TYR A 539 33.00 17.77 -6.12
CA TYR A 539 32.88 18.87 -5.14
C TYR A 539 32.43 18.37 -3.78
N VAL A 540 31.77 17.21 -3.68
CA VAL A 540 31.33 16.63 -2.41
C VAL A 540 32.52 16.21 -1.55
N ASP A 541 33.46 15.46 -2.12
CA ASP A 541 34.67 15.04 -1.39
C ASP A 541 35.47 16.27 -0.93
N SER A 542 35.57 17.28 -1.81
CA SER A 542 36.24 18.56 -1.52
C SER A 542 35.51 19.35 -0.42
N ALA A 543 34.18 19.37 -0.42
CA ALA A 543 33.37 20.06 0.59
C ALA A 543 33.45 19.35 1.95
N VAL A 544 33.40 18.01 1.98
CA VAL A 544 33.59 17.24 3.22
C VAL A 544 34.97 17.49 3.80
N LYS A 545 36.01 17.55 2.95
CA LYS A 545 37.36 17.92 3.38
C LYS A 545 37.41 19.36 3.92
N ALA A 546 36.81 20.33 3.23
CA ALA A 546 36.76 21.72 3.67
C ALA A 546 36.06 21.88 5.03
N LEU A 547 34.96 21.16 5.26
CA LEU A 547 34.25 21.14 6.54
C LEU A 547 35.12 20.54 7.66
N LYS A 548 35.81 19.43 7.40
CA LYS A 548 36.70 18.78 8.38
C LYS A 548 37.95 19.61 8.70
N ASP A 549 38.50 20.30 7.72
CA ASP A 549 39.66 21.18 7.86
C ASP A 549 39.30 22.57 8.43
N ASN A 550 38.02 22.82 8.72
CA ASN A 550 37.48 24.14 9.09
C ASN A 550 37.89 25.26 8.11
N LYS A 551 37.71 25.00 6.81
CA LYS A 551 38.01 25.92 5.69
C LYS A 551 36.73 26.38 4.96
N PRO A 552 35.92 27.23 5.60
CA PRO A 552 34.64 27.70 5.07
C PRO A 552 34.77 28.59 3.82
N GLU A 553 35.91 29.24 3.59
CA GLU A 553 36.23 29.92 2.32
C GLU A 553 36.14 28.94 1.14
N ALA A 554 36.78 27.77 1.28
CA ALA A 554 36.77 26.74 0.26
C ALA A 554 35.36 26.16 0.05
N LEU A 555 34.56 26.05 1.12
CA LEU A 555 33.16 25.66 0.99
C LEU A 555 32.36 26.68 0.17
N CYS A 556 32.54 27.98 0.44
CA CYS A 556 31.89 29.06 -0.29
C CYS A 556 32.23 29.01 -1.79
N GLU A 557 33.51 28.85 -2.12
CA GLU A 557 33.98 28.71 -3.51
C GLU A 557 33.33 27.51 -4.21
N LEU A 558 33.31 26.35 -3.54
CA LEU A 558 32.67 25.14 -4.07
C LEU A 558 31.17 25.32 -4.29
N MET A 559 30.47 26.06 -3.42
CA MET A 559 29.04 26.34 -3.60
C MET A 559 28.79 27.16 -4.87
N GLU A 560 29.57 28.21 -5.09
CA GLU A 560 29.48 29.05 -6.28
C GLU A 560 29.85 28.26 -7.55
N MET A 561 30.91 27.43 -7.50
CA MET A 561 31.30 26.56 -8.60
C MET A 561 30.21 25.53 -8.94
N ASN A 562 29.56 24.94 -7.93
CA ASN A 562 28.46 24.01 -8.15
C ASN A 562 27.27 24.70 -8.82
N PHE A 563 26.91 25.92 -8.39
CA PHE A 563 25.83 26.69 -9.04
C PHE A 563 26.18 27.08 -10.48
N ALA A 564 27.40 27.57 -10.72
CA ALA A 564 27.88 27.92 -12.05
C ALA A 564 27.88 26.70 -12.99
N MET A 565 28.32 25.53 -12.50
CA MET A 565 28.28 24.29 -13.28
C MET A 565 26.85 23.87 -13.60
N ARG A 566 25.90 24.06 -12.67
CA ARG A 566 24.48 23.81 -12.93
C ARG A 566 23.94 24.70 -14.04
N ARG A 567 24.21 26.01 -14.00
CA ARG A 567 23.85 26.95 -15.07
C ARG A 567 24.45 26.55 -16.41
N LYS A 568 25.71 26.13 -16.43
CA LYS A 568 26.38 25.62 -17.64
C LYS A 568 25.71 24.36 -18.21
N MET A 569 25.32 23.41 -17.37
CA MET A 569 24.71 22.16 -17.81
C MET A 569 23.26 22.34 -18.30
N TYR A 570 22.46 23.09 -17.54
CA TYR A 570 21.00 23.22 -17.76
C TYR A 570 20.65 24.39 -18.68
N GLY A 571 21.45 25.46 -18.68
CA GLY A 571 21.15 26.72 -19.36
C GLY A 571 20.18 27.59 -18.57
N ASP A 572 20.29 28.91 -18.72
CA ASP A 572 19.54 29.88 -17.90
C ASP A 572 18.02 29.79 -18.10
N ASN A 573 17.54 29.45 -19.30
CA ASN A 573 16.11 29.24 -19.58
C ASN A 573 15.51 28.11 -18.73
N VAL A 574 16.29 27.06 -18.47
CA VAL A 574 15.86 25.90 -17.70
C VAL A 574 16.03 26.15 -16.20
N VAL A 575 17.09 26.88 -15.81
CA VAL A 575 17.34 27.29 -14.43
C VAL A 575 16.28 28.29 -13.96
N GLY A 576 15.83 29.19 -14.83
CA GLY A 576 14.79 30.17 -14.58
C GLY A 576 15.31 31.46 -13.95
N GLU A 577 14.83 32.60 -14.45
CA GLU A 577 15.28 33.95 -14.08
C GLU A 577 15.12 34.23 -12.58
N ARG A 578 13.94 33.96 -12.00
CA ARG A 578 13.67 34.10 -10.56
C ARG A 578 14.66 33.34 -9.67
N ASN A 579 15.06 32.13 -10.09
CA ASN A 579 16.00 31.33 -9.31
C ASN A 579 17.43 31.87 -9.42
N ILE A 580 17.79 32.45 -10.57
CA ILE A 580 19.07 33.14 -10.76
C ILE A 580 19.09 34.43 -9.92
N GLU A 581 18.03 35.23 -9.98
CA GLU A 581 17.86 36.44 -9.15
C GLU A 581 18.05 36.13 -7.67
N LEU A 582 17.41 35.06 -7.16
CA LEU A 582 17.53 34.65 -5.76
C LEU A 582 18.99 34.35 -5.37
N ALA A 583 19.74 33.65 -6.21
CA ALA A 583 21.15 33.35 -5.96
C ALA A 583 22.05 34.61 -6.04
N GLU A 584 21.80 35.48 -7.02
CA GLU A 584 22.55 36.74 -7.18
C GLU A 584 22.24 37.74 -6.06
N LEU A 585 20.99 37.77 -5.55
CA LEU A 585 20.61 38.58 -4.39
C LEU A 585 21.37 38.15 -3.13
N ALA A 586 21.52 36.84 -2.91
CA ALA A 586 22.34 36.33 -1.81
C ALA A 586 23.81 36.75 -1.99
N LYS A 587 24.34 36.64 -3.20
CA LYS A 587 25.71 37.06 -3.54
C LYS A 587 25.96 38.55 -3.33
N ALA A 588 25.02 39.40 -3.72
CA ALA A 588 25.07 40.85 -3.53
C ALA A 588 25.12 41.25 -2.04
N ASN A 589 24.62 40.38 -1.15
CA ASN A 589 24.64 40.55 0.30
C ASN A 589 25.79 39.78 0.98
N GLY A 590 26.83 39.41 0.23
CA GLY A 590 28.05 38.84 0.79
C GLY A 590 27.97 37.36 1.13
N MET A 591 27.05 36.60 0.52
CA MET A 591 26.94 35.15 0.70
C MET A 591 27.42 34.38 -0.52
N ALA A 592 27.91 33.15 -0.31
CA ALA A 592 27.93 32.14 -1.36
C ALA A 592 26.58 31.42 -1.35
N ALA A 593 26.02 31.15 -2.53
CA ALA A 593 24.71 30.54 -2.65
C ALA A 593 24.66 29.50 -3.76
N LYS A 594 23.86 28.44 -3.53
CA LYS A 594 23.50 27.46 -4.56
C LYS A 594 22.15 26.85 -4.28
N PHE A 595 21.58 26.18 -5.29
CA PHE A 595 20.28 25.54 -5.12
C PHE A 595 20.32 24.42 -4.09
N SER A 596 19.31 24.38 -3.23
CA SER A 596 19.09 23.28 -2.28
C SER A 596 18.55 22.01 -2.97
N GLY A 597 17.87 22.15 -4.12
CA GLY A 597 17.27 21.04 -4.86
C GLY A 597 17.15 21.31 -6.36
N SER A 598 15.96 21.11 -6.92
CA SER A 598 15.66 21.30 -8.35
C SER A 598 15.54 22.78 -8.77
N GLY A 599 15.15 23.66 -7.85
CA GLY A 599 14.96 25.10 -8.04
C GLY A 599 14.01 25.65 -6.98
N GLY A 600 13.88 26.97 -6.88
CA GLY A 600 12.97 27.67 -5.96
C GLY A 600 13.51 27.92 -4.55
N ALA A 601 14.63 27.29 -4.16
CA ALA A 601 15.33 27.60 -2.92
C ALA A 601 16.84 27.52 -3.07
N VAL A 602 17.54 28.40 -2.35
CA VAL A 602 19.00 28.46 -2.23
C VAL A 602 19.43 28.25 -0.80
N VAL A 603 20.50 27.50 -0.64
CA VAL A 603 21.26 27.43 0.60
C VAL A 603 22.44 28.39 0.50
N CYS A 604 22.67 29.14 1.57
CA CYS A 604 23.64 30.23 1.61
C CYS A 604 24.59 30.10 2.80
N VAL A 605 25.83 30.57 2.62
CA VAL A 605 26.84 30.72 3.68
C VAL A 605 27.44 32.12 3.55
N ARG A 606 27.58 32.85 4.67
CA ARG A 606 28.23 34.17 4.66
C ARG A 606 29.69 34.00 4.24
N LYS A 607 30.15 34.82 3.30
CA LYS A 607 31.57 34.86 2.96
C LYS A 607 32.33 35.52 4.12
N PRO A 608 33.49 34.99 4.51
CA PRO A 608 34.28 35.57 5.59
C PRO A 608 34.64 37.03 5.27
N MET A 609 34.55 37.88 6.28
CA MET A 609 34.90 39.29 6.12
C MET A 609 36.37 39.43 5.73
N THR A 610 36.66 40.27 4.74
CA THR A 610 38.03 40.70 4.42
C THR A 610 38.64 41.44 5.60
N LYS A 611 39.98 41.47 5.70
CA LYS A 611 40.70 42.17 6.79
C LYS A 611 40.23 43.63 6.96
N LYS A 612 40.06 44.34 5.85
CA LYS A 612 39.55 45.73 5.80
C LYS A 612 38.10 45.88 6.27
N GLN A 613 37.25 44.87 6.05
CA GLN A 613 35.87 44.85 6.54
C GLN A 613 35.82 44.58 8.04
N ARG A 614 36.66 43.68 8.56
CA ARG A 614 36.78 43.40 10.01
C ARG A 614 37.20 44.65 10.78
N GLU A 615 38.22 45.37 10.30
CA GLU A 615 38.71 46.61 10.90
C GLU A 615 37.63 47.71 10.92
N LYS A 616 36.82 47.81 9.86
CA LYS A 616 35.70 48.78 9.79
C LYS A 616 34.51 48.39 10.67
N HIS A 617 34.23 47.09 10.81
CA HIS A 617 33.14 46.58 11.68
C HIS A 617 33.47 46.74 13.16
N GLN A 618 34.71 46.43 13.57
CA GLN A 618 35.20 46.62 14.94
C GLN A 618 35.14 48.09 15.41
N SER A 619 35.16 49.05 14.47
CA SER A 619 35.04 50.47 14.79
C SER A 619 33.60 51.00 14.96
N LYS A 620 32.57 50.22 14.58
CA LYS A 620 31.17 50.67 14.55
C LYS A 620 30.27 50.03 15.59
N ASP A 621 30.44 48.73 15.85
CA ASP A 621 29.57 47.98 16.75
C ASP A 621 30.34 47.58 18.01
N GLY A 622 30.24 48.42 19.03
CA GLY A 622 30.96 48.28 20.29
C GLY A 622 30.49 47.16 21.22
N LYS A 623 29.61 46.23 20.78
CA LYS A 623 29.19 45.04 21.54
C LYS A 623 28.71 43.90 20.62
N ASP A 624 29.05 42.68 21.04
CA ASP A 624 28.52 41.37 20.62
C ASP A 624 28.72 40.97 19.15
N VAL A 625 29.97 40.66 18.79
CA VAL A 625 30.23 39.75 17.67
C VAL A 625 29.95 38.34 18.20
N GLU A 626 28.90 37.67 17.70
CA GLU A 626 28.72 36.24 17.93
C GLU A 626 30.05 35.52 17.63
N ASP A 627 30.44 34.54 18.46
CA ASP A 627 31.68 33.74 18.31
C ASP A 627 31.83 33.04 16.93
N ASP A 628 30.82 33.11 16.06
CA ASP A 628 30.82 32.58 14.69
C ASP A 628 31.06 33.69 13.63
N PRO A 629 32.24 33.74 12.99
CA PRO A 629 32.55 34.73 11.94
C PRO A 629 31.74 34.56 10.65
N PHE A 630 30.91 33.51 10.54
CA PHE A 630 29.99 33.24 9.43
C PHE A 630 28.54 33.61 9.73
N ALA A 631 28.23 34.03 10.96
CA ALA A 631 26.93 34.57 11.29
C ALA A 631 26.86 36.06 10.94
N PHE A 632 25.72 36.52 10.42
CA PHE A 632 25.36 37.94 10.41
C PHE A 632 25.03 38.40 11.83
N SER A 633 25.27 39.67 12.14
CA SER A 633 24.68 40.25 13.36
C SER A 633 23.15 40.24 13.23
N GLU A 634 22.43 40.28 14.35
CA GLU A 634 20.96 40.28 14.34
C GLU A 634 20.39 41.45 13.50
N GLN A 635 21.03 42.62 13.54
CA GLN A 635 20.64 43.78 12.73
C GLN A 635 20.89 43.56 11.24
N GLU A 636 22.04 42.98 10.87
CA GLU A 636 22.36 42.62 9.48
C GLU A 636 21.36 41.58 8.94
N GLU A 637 21.06 40.55 9.72
CA GLU A 637 20.12 39.48 9.37
C GLU A 637 18.70 40.03 9.15
N ASN A 638 18.21 40.86 10.06
CA ASN A 638 16.89 41.50 9.92
C ASN A 638 16.80 42.37 8.65
N ARG A 639 17.85 43.15 8.36
CA ARG A 639 17.89 43.96 7.13
C ARG A 639 17.87 43.09 5.88
N ILE A 640 18.67 42.01 5.84
CA ILE A 640 18.72 41.08 4.71
C ILE A 640 17.35 40.39 4.55
N ARG A 641 16.75 39.95 5.65
CA ARG A 641 15.43 39.31 5.64
C ARG A 641 14.36 40.22 5.05
N LEU A 642 14.28 41.48 5.49
CA LEU A 642 13.34 42.46 4.94
C LEU A 642 13.56 42.71 3.44
N LEU A 643 14.83 42.75 2.99
CA LEU A 643 15.16 42.87 1.57
C LEU A 643 14.65 41.67 0.77
N PHE A 644 14.87 40.44 1.24
CA PHE A 644 14.36 39.23 0.57
C PHE A 644 12.82 39.22 0.52
N ILE A 645 12.16 39.57 1.63
CA ILE A 645 10.69 39.66 1.69
C ILE A 645 10.16 40.68 0.67
N SER A 646 10.80 41.85 0.56
CA SER A 646 10.41 42.88 -0.42
C SER A 646 10.50 42.42 -1.89
N LYS A 647 11.23 41.32 -2.14
CA LYS A 647 11.42 40.70 -3.46
C LYS A 647 10.59 39.42 -3.64
N GLY A 648 9.74 39.06 -2.68
CA GLY A 648 8.92 37.84 -2.74
C GLY A 648 9.68 36.56 -2.36
N TYR A 649 10.73 36.69 -1.54
CA TYR A 649 11.51 35.58 -1.01
C TYR A 649 11.44 35.54 0.52
N GLU A 650 11.50 34.35 1.10
CA GLU A 650 11.77 34.17 2.52
C GLU A 650 13.27 33.98 2.75
N PHE A 651 13.74 34.34 3.94
CA PHE A 651 15.13 34.18 4.36
C PHE A 651 15.20 33.82 5.84
N VAL A 652 15.84 32.70 6.17
CA VAL A 652 15.96 32.20 7.54
C VAL A 652 17.36 31.66 7.82
N ARG A 653 17.83 31.85 9.06
CA ARG A 653 19.03 31.20 9.58
C ARG A 653 18.75 29.72 9.89
N ILE A 654 19.73 28.87 9.59
CA ILE A 654 19.74 27.45 9.94
C ILE A 654 20.60 27.29 11.19
N ILE A 655 20.01 26.77 12.26
CA ILE A 655 20.69 26.56 13.54
C ILE A 655 20.99 25.05 13.68
N PRO A 656 22.28 24.64 13.70
CA PRO A 656 22.64 23.26 13.99
C PRO A 656 22.20 22.88 15.42
N ASN A 657 21.49 21.76 15.56
CA ASN A 657 21.13 21.22 16.87
C ASN A 657 21.63 19.76 16.97
N PRO A 658 22.84 19.52 17.48
CA PRO A 658 23.44 18.19 17.59
C PRO A 658 22.66 17.25 18.53
N ALA A 659 21.88 17.79 19.46
CA ALA A 659 21.09 17.02 20.41
C ALA A 659 19.68 16.65 19.88
N ALA A 660 19.29 17.16 18.71
CA ALA A 660 17.98 16.89 18.15
C ALA A 660 17.91 15.51 17.48
N THR A 661 17.13 14.60 18.06
CA THR A 661 16.79 13.30 17.47
C THR A 661 15.67 13.47 16.44
N GLU A 662 15.78 12.85 15.25
CA GLU A 662 14.74 12.91 14.19
C GLU A 662 13.33 12.60 14.76
N PRO A 663 12.25 13.21 14.25
CA PRO A 663 10.91 12.94 14.73
C PRO A 663 10.60 11.44 14.55
N GLU A 664 10.39 10.72 15.65
CA GLU A 664 10.01 9.32 15.60
C GLU A 664 8.53 9.14 15.25
N VAL A 665 8.18 7.96 14.76
CA VAL A 665 6.77 7.56 14.59
C VAL A 665 6.15 7.38 15.97
N GLY A 666 5.05 8.07 16.25
CA GLY A 666 4.45 8.09 17.58
C GLY A 666 2.93 8.19 17.58
N GLY A 667 2.34 7.76 18.70
CA GLY A 667 0.90 7.90 18.98
C GLY A 667 0.54 9.22 19.67
N GLU A 668 -0.72 9.35 20.09
CA GLU A 668 -1.25 10.58 20.71
C GLU A 668 -0.52 10.97 22.01
N ALA A 669 -0.07 9.99 22.80
CA ALA A 669 0.71 10.20 24.03
C ALA A 669 2.13 10.73 23.76
N ALA A 670 2.77 10.29 22.67
CA ALA A 670 4.08 10.80 22.25
C ALA A 670 3.97 12.25 21.75
N ARG A 671 2.85 12.60 21.09
CA ARG A 671 2.49 13.98 20.74
C ARG A 671 2.33 14.87 21.97
N ARG A 672 1.58 14.42 22.99
CA ARG A 672 1.39 15.20 24.23
C ARG A 672 2.70 15.42 24.97
N ARG A 673 3.55 14.39 25.12
CA ARG A 673 4.90 14.56 25.71
C ARG A 673 5.80 15.50 24.90
N ALA A 674 5.78 15.43 23.56
CA ALA A 674 6.57 16.34 22.73
C ALA A 674 6.10 17.81 22.84
N CYS A 675 4.79 18.04 23.03
CA CYS A 675 4.23 19.36 23.34
C CYS A 675 4.51 19.82 24.77
N GLU A 676 4.39 18.93 25.76
CA GLU A 676 4.54 19.23 27.20
C GLU A 676 6.01 19.41 27.62
N GLU A 677 6.98 18.73 26.97
CA GLU A 677 8.41 18.84 27.29
C GLU A 677 9.08 20.15 26.84
N GLY A 678 8.36 21.09 26.21
CA GLY A 678 8.90 22.42 25.88
C GLY A 678 10.17 22.41 24.99
N LYS A 679 10.47 21.30 24.31
CA LYS A 679 11.61 21.16 23.38
C LYS A 679 11.38 21.80 22.02
N GLU A 680 10.16 22.28 21.75
CA GLU A 680 9.91 23.35 20.80
C GLU A 680 10.17 24.69 21.50
N LYS A 681 11.44 25.06 21.71
CA LYS A 681 11.76 26.48 21.86
C LYS A 681 11.38 27.16 20.54
N SER A 682 10.29 27.90 20.60
CA SER A 682 9.74 28.77 19.59
C SER A 682 10.77 29.77 19.08
N GLY A 683 11.47 29.42 18.02
CA GLY A 683 12.00 30.37 17.05
C GLY A 683 11.04 30.49 15.88
N ILE A 684 9.90 31.15 16.10
CA ILE A 684 9.07 31.96 15.19
C ILE A 684 7.88 32.42 16.05
N VAL A 685 7.99 33.61 16.62
CA VAL A 685 6.83 34.42 17.01
C VAL A 685 6.45 35.19 15.75
N LEU A 686 5.48 34.67 15.00
CA LEU A 686 4.68 35.51 14.10
C LEU A 686 3.46 35.93 14.92
N GLN A 687 3.58 37.05 15.61
CA GLN A 687 2.42 37.84 16.00
C GLN A 687 2.27 38.88 14.88
N ILE A 688 1.24 38.68 14.06
CA ILE A 688 0.79 39.68 13.09
C ILE A 688 -0.12 40.62 13.88
N ASP A 689 0.22 41.90 13.90
CA ASP A 689 -0.77 42.99 13.88
C ASP A 689 -0.77 43.54 12.45
#